data_AF-A0A2G2ZA21-F1
#
_entry.id   AF-A0A2G2ZA21-F1
#
_cell.length_a   1.000
_cell.length_b   1.000
_cell.length_c   1.000
_cell.angle_alpha   90.00
_cell.angle_beta   90.00
_cell.angle_gamma   90.00
#
_symmetry.space_group_name_H-M   'P 1'
#
loop_
_entity.id
_entity.type
_entity.pdbx_description
1 polymer ?
#
loop_
_entity_poly.entity_id
_entity_poly.type
_entity_poly.pdbx_seq_one_letter_code
_entity_poly.pdbx_strand_id
1 'polypeptide(L)'
;MLSSTNQITYPQNIYMLTLDPFVKIYYYCFLMIWQAESTLSLLARHYRTLLRTCARYLALDVGKKLHASIVTKGLETSQNTFLRNAILHMYAACGYVSSARKMFDEIPISYKDTVDWTTLMGCYAHGSFPRDALKLFVDMRKSDVLIDEFTMVTVFLASAKLGCELFGFQGHGCMVKMGFGSSVKACNAAMDMYVKCGLIDRTRRIFNEMEEKSLVSWTVVLAGVLKWEAFENARLFFHRMPERNEVACTIMIAAYIENGLTKEAFGLLREMLFESGFELNFVTLCSWLSACAQSGNVSVGKWVHVYALKMIEHEMDIMVATTLINMYAKCGKIDDAFRVFNVMPRRNVITWNAMLSGLAMQGKGNLVLDLFGQMIREVKPDDVTFTAVLSACSHSGLVDQGRHFFYSLESTYGIKPSIENYSCVVDLLGRAGHLQEAESIIRAMTLPPNEVVLGSLLGACSVHKNLELGECLMKELIQIYPDNTEYHVLLSNMYSLAGKIDKANSFRAVLRSRGVRKLPGMSSIYVGGQIHCFSAGDKLHPQSREIYMMLDEMIRKIRLAGYAPDTACQMVSGFDGEHYGYGQEEKEQALFSHSEKLAVCFGLISTQAGMPLYIFKNLRICQDCHSSMKIVSKVYNREIVIRDRNRFHRFKLGSCSCFDYW
;
A
#
# COMPACT_ATOMS: atom_id res chain seq x y z
N MET A 1 34.07 -17.64 72.98
CA MET A 1 32.92 -18.15 73.76
C MET A 1 31.80 -17.13 73.54
N LEU A 2 30.90 -17.40 72.59
CA LEU A 2 29.52 -17.90 72.82
C LEU A 2 28.69 -16.89 73.63
N SER A 3 27.51 -16.42 73.26
CA SER A 3 26.58 -16.64 72.16
C SER A 3 25.34 -15.79 72.49
N SER A 4 24.74 -15.07 71.54
CA SER A 4 23.28 -14.95 71.38
C SER A 4 22.87 -13.87 70.36
N THR A 5 22.25 -14.36 69.28
CA THR A 5 21.07 -13.78 68.58
C THR A 5 21.14 -12.33 68.09
N ASN A 6 21.42 -12.17 66.80
CA ASN A 6 20.80 -11.11 65.99
C ASN A 6 20.18 -11.75 64.74
N GLN A 7 18.85 -11.83 64.75
CA GLN A 7 18.03 -11.98 63.55
C GLN A 7 18.23 -10.73 62.70
N ILE A 8 18.90 -10.87 61.55
CA ILE A 8 18.86 -9.86 60.49
C ILE A 8 17.71 -10.25 59.56
N THR A 9 16.58 -9.56 59.74
CA THR A 9 15.49 -9.50 58.77
C THR A 9 15.96 -8.74 57.54
N TYR A 10 16.10 -9.43 56.39
CA TYR A 10 16.38 -8.78 55.11
C TYR A 10 15.09 -8.23 54.50
N PRO A 11 15.02 -6.94 54.12
CA PRO A 11 13.87 -6.37 53.41
C PRO A 11 14.02 -6.68 51.91
N GLN A 12 13.53 -7.82 51.43
CA GLN A 12 13.78 -8.28 50.04
C GLN A 12 12.63 -8.11 49.03
N ASN A 13 11.47 -7.53 49.38
CA ASN A 13 10.31 -7.56 48.47
C ASN A 13 10.00 -6.29 47.67
N ILE A 14 10.64 -5.14 47.93
CA ILE A 14 10.21 -3.86 47.31
C ILE A 14 11.14 -3.39 46.17
N TYR A 15 12.44 -3.68 46.21
CA TYR A 15 13.39 -3.29 45.14
C TYR A 15 13.45 -4.25 43.93
N MET A 16 12.76 -5.40 44.00
CA MET A 16 12.74 -6.40 42.91
C MET A 16 11.71 -6.11 41.81
N LEU A 17 10.80 -5.15 41.99
CA LEU A 17 9.77 -4.85 40.98
C LEU A 17 10.26 -3.96 39.84
N THR A 18 11.37 -3.23 40.02
CA THR A 18 11.87 -2.22 39.07
C THR A 18 13.10 -2.63 38.26
N LEU A 19 13.68 -3.81 38.51
CA LEU A 19 14.84 -4.31 37.75
C LEU A 19 14.44 -4.93 36.41
N ASP A 20 15.26 -4.65 35.39
CA ASP A 20 15.22 -5.23 34.05
C ASP A 20 15.07 -6.78 34.13
N PRO A 21 14.16 -7.39 33.34
CA PRO A 21 13.98 -8.84 33.29
C PRO A 21 15.27 -9.63 33.04
N PHE A 22 16.21 -9.10 32.27
CA PHE A 22 17.52 -9.73 32.03
C PHE A 22 18.37 -9.75 33.30
N VAL A 23 18.34 -8.67 34.09
CA VAL A 23 19.05 -8.59 35.38
C VAL A 23 18.45 -9.55 36.39
N LYS A 24 17.11 -9.75 36.39
CA LYS A 24 16.46 -10.79 37.21
C LYS A 24 16.93 -12.19 36.84
N ILE A 25 16.97 -12.52 35.54
CA ILE A 25 17.43 -13.84 35.07
C ILE A 25 18.89 -14.07 35.48
N TYR A 26 19.76 -13.09 35.33
CA TYR A 26 21.16 -13.17 35.75
C TYR A 26 21.30 -13.29 37.28
N TYR A 27 20.52 -12.54 38.05
CA TYR A 27 20.53 -12.58 39.52
C TYR A 27 20.05 -13.93 40.08
N TYR A 28 19.00 -14.51 39.51
CA TYR A 28 18.55 -15.86 39.86
C TYR A 28 19.57 -16.93 39.45
N CYS A 29 20.19 -16.83 38.26
CA CYS A 29 21.28 -17.71 37.86
C CYS A 29 22.50 -17.59 38.80
N PHE A 30 22.80 -16.39 39.28
CA PHE A 30 23.91 -16.12 40.20
C PHE A 30 23.66 -16.70 41.61
N LEU A 31 22.45 -16.58 42.14
CA LEU A 31 22.04 -17.20 43.42
C LEU A 31 22.11 -18.74 43.39
N MET A 32 21.85 -19.37 42.24
CA MET A 32 21.86 -20.84 42.11
C MET A 32 23.26 -21.46 42.05
N ILE A 33 24.30 -20.70 41.71
CA ILE A 33 25.68 -21.18 41.76
C ILE A 33 26.14 -21.34 43.23
N TRP A 34 25.44 -20.71 44.19
CA TRP A 34 25.86 -20.60 45.59
C TRP A 34 25.04 -21.42 46.61
N GLN A 35 24.02 -22.16 46.21
CA GLN A 35 23.27 -23.06 47.11
C GLN A 35 23.63 -24.53 46.85
N ALA A 36 24.52 -25.06 47.69
CA ALA A 36 25.10 -26.40 47.58
C ALA A 36 24.21 -27.54 48.12
N GLU A 37 23.01 -27.27 48.64
CA GLU A 37 22.11 -28.30 49.16
C GLU A 37 20.68 -28.04 48.70
N SER A 38 20.34 -28.51 47.50
CA SER A 38 18.94 -28.61 47.06
C SER A 38 18.66 -29.99 46.51
N THR A 39 17.52 -30.56 46.89
CA THR A 39 17.06 -31.84 46.37
C THR A 39 16.88 -31.75 44.85
N LEU A 40 17.21 -32.83 44.11
CA LEU A 40 17.14 -32.88 42.63
C LEU A 40 15.79 -32.36 42.07
N SER A 41 14.69 -32.59 42.78
CA SER A 41 13.34 -32.13 42.41
C SER A 41 13.15 -30.62 42.53
N LEU A 42 13.77 -29.97 43.52
CA LEU A 42 13.73 -28.52 43.70
C LEU A 42 14.52 -27.82 42.60
N LEU A 43 15.69 -28.36 42.24
CA LEU A 43 16.52 -27.85 41.15
C LEU A 43 15.77 -27.91 39.80
N ALA A 44 15.10 -29.02 39.51
CA ALA A 44 14.30 -29.18 38.29
C ALA A 44 13.13 -28.17 38.20
N ARG A 45 12.48 -27.83 39.31
CA ARG A 45 11.41 -26.82 39.33
C ARG A 45 11.93 -25.41 38.98
N HIS A 46 13.13 -25.05 39.44
CA HIS A 46 13.75 -23.77 39.13
C HIS A 46 14.13 -23.64 37.65
N TYR A 47 14.72 -24.69 37.06
CA TYR A 47 14.98 -24.73 35.62
C TYR A 47 13.70 -24.57 34.79
N ARG A 48 12.60 -25.21 35.21
CA ARG A 48 11.29 -25.05 34.56
C ARG A 48 10.82 -23.60 34.56
N THR A 49 10.93 -22.90 35.68
CA THR A 49 10.54 -21.49 35.78
C THR A 49 11.40 -20.60 34.90
N LEU A 50 12.73 -20.82 34.88
CA LEU A 50 13.65 -20.05 34.04
C LEU A 50 13.38 -20.26 32.55
N LEU A 51 13.11 -21.50 32.12
CA LEU A 51 12.76 -21.81 30.74
C LEU A 51 11.44 -21.15 30.31
N ARG A 52 10.43 -21.11 31.19
CA ARG A 52 9.17 -20.40 30.93
C ARG A 52 9.39 -18.89 30.80
N THR A 53 10.27 -18.32 31.61
CA THR A 53 10.67 -16.92 31.49
C THR A 53 11.39 -16.67 30.16
N CYS A 54 12.30 -17.56 29.76
CA CYS A 54 12.97 -17.46 28.45
C CYS A 54 11.97 -17.54 27.30
N ALA A 55 10.97 -18.43 27.38
CA ALA A 55 9.90 -18.54 26.39
C ALA A 55 9.08 -17.26 26.29
N ARG A 56 8.77 -16.61 27.43
CA ARG A 56 8.00 -15.36 27.48
C ARG A 56 8.76 -14.18 26.87
N TYR A 57 10.08 -14.11 27.05
CA TYR A 57 10.92 -13.02 26.55
C TYR A 57 11.66 -13.36 25.24
N LEU A 58 11.34 -14.50 24.61
CA LEU A 58 11.98 -14.96 23.37
C LEU A 58 13.53 -15.03 23.48
N ALA A 59 14.04 -15.31 24.68
CA ALA A 59 15.47 -15.27 25.00
C ALA A 59 16.18 -16.58 24.62
N LEU A 60 16.34 -16.81 23.32
CA LEU A 60 16.85 -18.08 22.77
C LEU A 60 18.26 -18.44 23.27
N ASP A 61 19.18 -17.49 23.33
CA ASP A 61 20.57 -17.77 23.71
C ASP A 61 20.71 -18.20 25.17
N VAL A 62 19.93 -17.57 26.05
CA VAL A 62 19.85 -17.96 27.47
C VAL A 62 19.16 -19.32 27.59
N GLY A 63 18.08 -19.54 26.85
CA GLY A 63 17.38 -20.82 26.79
C GLY A 63 18.27 -22.00 26.36
N LYS A 64 19.11 -21.80 25.34
CA LYS A 64 20.11 -22.81 24.88
C LYS A 64 21.13 -23.13 25.97
N LYS A 65 21.64 -22.12 26.69
CA LYS A 65 22.58 -22.32 27.82
C LYS A 65 21.93 -23.09 28.96
N LEU A 66 20.69 -22.76 29.30
CA LEU A 66 19.93 -23.49 30.33
C LEU A 66 19.68 -24.94 29.92
N HIS A 67 19.31 -25.19 28.66
CA HIS A 67 19.14 -26.54 28.13
C HIS A 67 20.45 -27.35 28.22
N ALA A 68 21.58 -26.81 27.77
CA ALA A 68 22.89 -27.47 27.91
C ALA A 68 23.25 -27.75 29.38
N SER A 69 22.90 -26.83 30.29
CA SER A 69 23.10 -27.04 31.74
C SER A 69 22.21 -28.16 32.31
N ILE A 70 21.00 -28.35 31.79
CA ILE A 70 20.09 -29.43 32.21
C ILE A 70 20.66 -30.79 31.79
N VAL A 71 21.16 -30.88 30.55
CA VAL A 71 21.77 -32.10 29.98
C VAL A 71 23.05 -32.47 30.74
N THR A 72 23.97 -31.53 30.92
CA THR A 72 25.27 -31.76 31.59
C THR A 72 25.13 -32.15 33.08
N LYS A 73 24.08 -31.69 33.76
CA LYS A 73 23.77 -32.05 35.15
C LYS A 73 22.97 -33.36 35.29
N GLY A 74 22.66 -34.04 34.18
CA GLY A 74 21.90 -35.30 34.19
C GLY A 74 20.45 -35.15 34.64
N LEU A 75 19.90 -33.92 34.64
CA LEU A 75 18.52 -33.65 35.11
C LEU A 75 17.45 -34.16 34.14
N GLU A 76 17.86 -34.63 32.97
CA GLU A 76 17.03 -35.18 31.89
C GLU A 76 16.67 -36.67 32.09
N THR A 77 17.19 -37.33 33.13
CA THR A 77 16.84 -38.73 33.45
C THR A 77 15.34 -38.89 33.76
N SER A 78 14.83 -40.11 33.53
CA SER A 78 13.43 -40.52 33.34
C SER A 78 12.34 -40.08 34.34
N GLN A 79 12.67 -39.34 35.41
CA GLN A 79 11.70 -38.87 36.41
C GLN A 79 11.18 -37.43 36.17
N ASN A 80 11.78 -36.63 35.28
CA ASN A 80 11.45 -35.19 35.10
C ASN A 80 10.83 -34.85 33.72
N THR A 81 9.78 -35.55 33.31
CA THR A 81 9.06 -35.31 32.02
C THR A 81 8.63 -33.85 31.84
N PHE A 82 8.25 -33.17 32.92
CA PHE A 82 7.86 -31.76 32.90
C PHE A 82 8.96 -30.77 32.47
N LEU A 83 10.24 -31.14 32.58
CA LEU A 83 11.35 -30.33 32.08
C LEU A 83 11.45 -30.40 30.56
N ARG A 84 11.25 -31.58 29.96
CA ARG A 84 11.25 -31.75 28.50
C ARG A 84 10.14 -30.94 27.85
N ASN A 85 8.93 -30.94 28.43
CA ASN A 85 7.82 -30.11 27.95
C ASN A 85 8.15 -28.60 28.04
N ALA A 86 8.87 -28.18 29.10
CA ALA A 86 9.29 -26.78 29.24
C ALA A 86 10.38 -26.37 28.24
N ILE A 87 11.30 -27.27 27.90
CA ILE A 87 12.33 -27.05 26.87
C ILE A 87 11.67 -26.99 25.49
N LEU A 88 10.73 -27.91 25.20
CA LEU A 88 9.89 -27.89 24.00
C LEU A 88 9.19 -26.54 23.83
N HIS A 89 8.49 -26.08 24.87
CA HIS A 89 7.79 -24.79 24.86
C HIS A 89 8.74 -23.60 24.65
N MET A 90 9.95 -23.63 25.25
CA MET A 90 10.95 -22.58 25.06
C MET A 90 11.42 -22.50 23.60
N TYR A 91 11.81 -23.63 23.00
CA TYR A 91 12.22 -23.64 21.59
C TYR A 91 11.08 -23.30 20.65
N ALA A 92 9.87 -23.80 20.92
CA ALA A 92 8.68 -23.52 20.12
C ALA A 92 8.32 -22.03 20.13
N ALA A 93 8.32 -21.39 21.31
CA ALA A 93 8.07 -19.96 21.45
C ALA A 93 9.14 -19.12 20.71
N CYS A 94 10.40 -19.55 20.73
CA CYS A 94 11.48 -18.88 20.01
C CYS A 94 11.52 -19.21 18.49
N GLY A 95 10.55 -19.97 17.96
CA GLY A 95 10.47 -20.31 16.54
C GLY A 95 11.54 -21.31 16.05
N TYR A 96 12.24 -22.01 16.94
CA TYR A 96 13.31 -22.94 16.57
C TYR A 96 12.76 -24.36 16.32
N VAL A 97 12.11 -24.52 15.16
CA VAL A 97 11.30 -25.69 14.78
C VAL A 97 12.06 -27.02 14.90
N SER A 98 13.30 -27.11 14.41
CA SER A 98 14.06 -28.37 14.42
C SER A 98 14.37 -28.87 15.84
N SER A 99 14.74 -27.96 16.73
CA SER A 99 15.03 -28.30 18.14
C SER A 99 13.76 -28.61 18.90
N ALA A 100 12.67 -27.86 18.67
CA ALA A 100 11.37 -28.18 19.24
C ALA A 100 10.90 -29.59 18.80
N ARG A 101 11.03 -29.92 17.52
CA ARG A 101 10.68 -31.26 17.01
C ARG A 101 11.50 -32.37 17.65
N LYS A 102 12.81 -32.17 17.82
CA LYS A 102 13.68 -33.15 18.49
C LYS A 102 13.22 -33.40 19.93
N MET A 103 12.95 -32.34 20.69
CA MET A 103 12.46 -32.47 22.07
C MET A 103 11.11 -33.19 22.12
N PHE A 104 10.22 -32.90 21.18
CA PHE A 104 8.93 -33.58 21.08
C PHE A 104 9.11 -35.09 20.86
N ASP A 105 10.07 -35.52 20.03
CA ASP A 105 10.32 -36.94 19.78
C ASP A 105 10.92 -37.68 20.97
N GLU A 106 11.71 -36.98 21.78
CA GLU A 106 12.32 -37.51 22.99
C GLU A 106 11.33 -37.63 24.18
N ILE A 107 10.16 -36.99 24.11
CA ILE A 107 9.09 -37.18 25.09
C ILE A 107 8.38 -38.52 24.79
N PRO A 108 8.35 -39.48 25.72
CA PRO A 108 7.67 -40.75 25.51
C PRO A 108 6.16 -40.54 25.27
N ILE A 109 5.58 -41.34 24.37
CA ILE A 109 4.17 -41.21 23.95
C ILE A 109 3.21 -41.26 25.14
N SER A 110 3.49 -42.08 26.16
CA SER A 110 2.68 -42.21 27.38
C SER A 110 2.63 -40.94 28.25
N TYR A 111 3.54 -39.99 28.04
CA TYR A 111 3.64 -38.75 28.80
C TYR A 111 3.36 -37.50 27.96
N LYS A 112 3.07 -37.64 26.66
CA LYS A 112 2.68 -36.52 25.79
C LYS A 112 1.25 -36.12 26.10
N ASP A 113 1.05 -34.88 26.51
CA ASP A 113 -0.28 -34.31 26.72
C ASP A 113 -0.69 -33.42 25.54
N THR A 114 -1.95 -32.99 25.51
CA THR A 114 -2.49 -32.09 24.47
C THR A 114 -1.65 -30.81 24.30
N VAL A 115 -1.01 -30.33 25.38
CA VAL A 115 -0.19 -29.11 25.35
C VAL A 115 1.08 -29.32 24.54
N ASP A 116 1.72 -30.49 24.65
CA ASP A 116 2.92 -30.82 23.87
C ASP A 116 2.63 -30.84 22.35
N TRP A 117 1.50 -31.45 21.98
CA TRP A 117 1.06 -31.52 20.57
C TRP A 117 0.71 -30.13 20.04
N THR A 118 -0.11 -29.36 20.76
CA THR A 118 -0.53 -28.02 20.36
C THR A 118 0.63 -27.03 20.30
N THR A 119 1.60 -27.14 21.22
CA THR A 119 2.81 -26.30 21.22
C THR A 119 3.63 -26.52 19.95
N LEU A 120 3.87 -27.77 19.56
CA LEU A 120 4.62 -28.08 18.34
C LEU A 120 3.82 -27.74 17.08
N MET A 121 2.52 -28.05 17.06
CA MET A 121 1.62 -27.65 15.97
C MET A 121 1.63 -26.13 15.77
N GLY A 122 1.55 -25.37 16.86
CA GLY A 122 1.59 -23.91 16.85
C GLY A 122 2.91 -23.39 16.30
N CYS A 123 4.04 -23.99 16.71
CA CYS A 123 5.37 -23.67 16.17
C CYS A 123 5.44 -23.87 14.65
N TYR A 124 4.94 -25.01 14.15
CA TYR A 124 4.88 -25.30 12.71
C TYR A 124 3.94 -24.36 11.95
N ALA A 125 2.76 -24.09 12.50
CA ALA A 125 1.73 -23.25 11.89
C ALA A 125 2.16 -21.78 11.82
N HIS A 126 2.83 -21.26 12.86
CA HIS A 126 3.36 -19.88 12.86
C HIS A 126 4.63 -19.77 12.02
N GLY A 127 5.46 -20.82 11.95
CA GLY A 127 6.62 -20.90 11.08
C GLY A 127 6.29 -21.12 9.60
N SER A 128 7.30 -21.57 8.85
CA SER A 128 7.23 -21.79 7.39
C SER A 128 6.71 -23.18 7.00
N PHE A 129 6.15 -23.95 7.94
CA PHE A 129 5.79 -25.36 7.74
C PHE A 129 4.32 -25.68 8.12
N PRO A 130 3.31 -24.94 7.61
CA PRO A 130 1.91 -25.17 7.97
C PRO A 130 1.39 -26.56 7.58
N ARG A 131 1.99 -27.20 6.55
CA ARG A 131 1.61 -28.56 6.13
C ARG A 131 1.97 -29.61 7.18
N ASP A 132 3.10 -29.44 7.85
CA ASP A 132 3.55 -30.36 8.90
C ASP A 132 2.74 -30.18 10.18
N ALA A 133 2.22 -28.98 10.46
CA ALA A 133 1.24 -28.77 11.52
C ALA A 133 -0.04 -29.60 11.30
N LEU A 134 -0.56 -29.64 10.06
CA LEU A 134 -1.74 -30.44 9.73
C LEU A 134 -1.47 -31.95 9.77
N LYS A 135 -0.28 -32.41 9.37
CA LYS A 135 0.12 -33.81 9.54
C LYS A 135 0.18 -34.19 11.02
N LEU A 136 0.77 -33.32 11.85
CA LEU A 136 0.88 -33.55 13.28
C LEU A 136 -0.51 -33.61 13.95
N PHE A 137 -1.50 -32.85 13.48
CA PHE A 137 -2.89 -32.98 13.89
C PHE A 137 -3.49 -34.36 13.55
N VAL A 138 -3.20 -34.89 12.36
CA VAL A 138 -3.65 -36.24 11.97
C VAL A 138 -3.02 -37.29 12.88
N ASP A 139 -1.74 -37.15 13.23
CA ASP A 139 -1.05 -38.08 14.13
C ASP A 139 -1.55 -37.98 15.58
N MET A 140 -1.86 -36.75 16.04
CA MET A 140 -2.52 -36.51 17.33
C MET A 140 -3.85 -37.25 17.43
N ARG A 141 -4.65 -37.19 16.34
CA ARG A 141 -5.94 -37.90 16.25
C ARG A 141 -5.81 -39.41 16.20
N LYS A 142 -4.80 -39.94 15.51
CA LYS A 142 -4.52 -41.40 15.48
C LYS A 142 -4.04 -41.93 16.83
N SER A 143 -3.48 -41.05 17.67
CA SER A 143 -3.01 -41.38 19.01
C SER A 143 -4.10 -41.20 20.08
N ASP A 144 -5.35 -40.96 19.67
CA ASP A 144 -6.52 -40.72 20.54
C ASP A 144 -6.31 -39.64 21.61
N VAL A 145 -5.49 -38.63 21.31
CA VAL A 145 -5.24 -37.50 22.21
C VAL A 145 -6.41 -36.51 22.12
N LEU A 146 -6.83 -35.98 23.28
CA LEU A 146 -7.91 -35.01 23.37
C LEU A 146 -7.59 -33.73 22.59
N ILE A 147 -8.52 -33.33 21.73
CA ILE A 147 -8.48 -32.07 20.98
C ILE A 147 -9.02 -30.96 21.88
N ASP A 148 -8.26 -29.88 22.01
CA ASP A 148 -8.69 -28.67 22.71
C ASP A 148 -9.01 -27.51 21.75
N GLU A 149 -9.47 -26.39 22.31
CA GLU A 149 -9.78 -25.15 21.58
C GLU A 149 -8.56 -24.65 20.77
N PHE A 150 -7.36 -24.68 21.36
CA PHE A 150 -6.13 -24.21 20.73
C PHE A 150 -5.69 -25.08 19.56
N THR A 151 -5.94 -26.38 19.63
CA THR A 151 -5.74 -27.32 18.52
C THR A 151 -6.55 -26.86 17.31
N MET A 152 -7.83 -26.54 17.50
CA MET A 152 -8.71 -26.10 16.41
C MET A 152 -8.26 -24.76 15.80
N VAL A 153 -7.92 -23.78 16.63
CA VAL A 153 -7.36 -22.49 16.16
C VAL A 153 -6.11 -22.71 15.30
N THR A 154 -5.22 -23.61 15.73
CA THR A 154 -3.97 -23.92 15.01
C THR A 154 -4.22 -24.62 13.68
N VAL A 155 -5.19 -25.56 13.64
CA VAL A 155 -5.60 -26.24 12.40
C VAL A 155 -6.15 -25.23 11.39
N PHE A 156 -7.01 -24.31 11.81
CA PHE A 156 -7.55 -23.28 10.93
C PHE A 156 -6.46 -22.32 10.46
N LEU A 157 -5.57 -21.87 11.34
CA LEU A 157 -4.43 -21.02 10.97
C LEU A 157 -3.55 -21.68 9.90
N ALA A 158 -3.17 -22.94 10.09
CA ALA A 158 -2.37 -23.69 9.13
C ALA A 158 -3.10 -23.89 7.79
N SER A 159 -4.40 -24.21 7.85
CA SER A 159 -5.25 -24.36 6.66
C SER A 159 -5.39 -23.05 5.89
N ALA A 160 -5.54 -21.93 6.61
CA ALA A 160 -5.68 -20.60 6.03
C ALA A 160 -4.40 -20.13 5.34
N LYS A 161 -3.23 -20.41 5.94
CA LYS A 161 -1.91 -20.15 5.31
C LYS A 161 -1.69 -20.99 4.04
N LEU A 162 -2.25 -22.20 3.99
CA LEU A 162 -2.14 -23.08 2.82
C LEU A 162 -3.24 -22.86 1.78
N GLY A 163 -4.28 -22.09 2.09
CA GLY A 163 -5.50 -22.03 1.28
C GLY A 163 -6.20 -23.40 1.14
N CYS A 164 -6.08 -24.29 2.14
CA CYS A 164 -6.58 -25.65 2.05
C CYS A 164 -8.03 -25.77 2.53
N GLU A 165 -8.98 -25.66 1.59
CA GLU A 165 -10.42 -25.76 1.87
C GLU A 165 -10.82 -27.11 2.48
N LEU A 166 -10.26 -28.22 1.97
CA LEU A 166 -10.64 -29.57 2.40
C LEU A 166 -10.32 -29.80 3.90
N PHE A 167 -9.10 -29.45 4.32
CA PHE A 167 -8.73 -29.52 5.74
C PHE A 167 -9.53 -28.51 6.57
N GLY A 168 -9.85 -27.34 6.02
CA GLY A 168 -10.73 -26.36 6.63
C GLY A 168 -12.14 -26.91 6.91
N PHE A 169 -12.76 -27.60 5.95
CA PHE A 169 -14.08 -28.22 6.13
C PHE A 169 -14.06 -29.36 7.15
N GLN A 170 -13.04 -30.23 7.07
CA GLN A 170 -12.88 -31.31 8.04
C GLN A 170 -12.62 -30.78 9.45
N GLY A 171 -11.79 -29.74 9.57
CA GLY A 171 -11.54 -29.01 10.80
C GLY A 171 -12.82 -28.40 11.38
N HIS A 172 -13.63 -27.72 10.56
CA HIS A 172 -14.92 -27.17 10.99
C HIS A 172 -15.90 -28.26 11.44
N GLY A 173 -16.02 -29.37 10.69
CA GLY A 173 -16.80 -30.52 11.14
C GLY A 173 -16.31 -31.11 12.47
N CYS A 174 -15.00 -31.17 12.67
CA CYS A 174 -14.39 -31.59 13.94
C CYS A 174 -14.69 -30.60 15.08
N MET A 175 -14.58 -29.30 14.83
CA MET A 175 -14.88 -28.23 15.78
C MET A 175 -16.30 -28.40 16.36
N VAL A 176 -17.28 -28.59 15.48
CA VAL A 176 -18.69 -28.76 15.87
C VAL A 176 -18.87 -30.07 16.66
N LYS A 177 -18.32 -31.19 16.19
CA LYS A 177 -18.43 -32.50 16.86
C LYS A 177 -17.81 -32.51 18.27
N MET A 178 -16.74 -31.75 18.46
CA MET A 178 -16.05 -31.63 19.76
C MET A 178 -16.68 -30.58 20.69
N GLY A 179 -17.79 -29.93 20.28
CA GLY A 179 -18.49 -28.94 21.09
C GLY A 179 -17.86 -27.54 21.10
N PHE A 180 -16.89 -27.25 20.22
CA PHE A 180 -16.25 -25.94 20.11
C PHE A 180 -17.01 -24.97 19.18
N GLY A 181 -18.20 -25.33 18.69
CA GLY A 181 -19.03 -24.46 17.85
C GLY A 181 -19.51 -23.17 18.53
N SER A 182 -19.57 -23.16 19.85
CA SER A 182 -19.88 -21.95 20.65
C SER A 182 -18.64 -21.16 21.06
N SER A 183 -17.43 -21.68 20.83
CA SER A 183 -16.21 -20.95 21.14
C SER A 183 -16.01 -19.81 20.16
N VAL A 184 -16.02 -18.57 20.68
CA VAL A 184 -15.74 -17.36 19.89
C VAL A 184 -14.36 -17.44 19.22
N LYS A 185 -13.33 -17.97 19.91
CA LYS A 185 -11.97 -18.06 19.34
C LYS A 185 -11.89 -19.06 18.19
N ALA A 186 -12.48 -20.25 18.37
CA ALA A 186 -12.50 -21.27 17.34
C ALA A 186 -13.32 -20.82 16.11
N CYS A 187 -14.48 -20.19 16.34
CA CYS A 187 -15.30 -19.60 15.27
C CYS A 187 -14.58 -18.46 14.55
N ASN A 188 -13.88 -17.57 15.26
CA ASN A 188 -13.07 -16.51 14.62
C ASN A 188 -11.96 -17.08 13.75
N ALA A 189 -11.26 -18.13 14.20
CA ALA A 189 -10.22 -18.79 13.43
C ALA A 189 -10.79 -19.52 12.20
N ALA A 190 -11.94 -20.19 12.35
CA ALA A 190 -12.65 -20.81 11.24
C ALA A 190 -13.10 -19.78 10.19
N MET A 191 -13.66 -18.65 10.65
CA MET A 191 -14.05 -17.52 9.79
C MET A 191 -12.84 -16.94 9.04
N ASP A 192 -11.70 -16.68 9.71
CA ASP A 192 -10.48 -16.20 9.04
C ASP A 192 -9.98 -17.18 7.97
N MET A 193 -10.06 -18.49 8.24
CA MET A 193 -9.72 -19.52 7.25
C MET A 193 -10.65 -19.47 6.04
N TYR A 194 -11.96 -19.40 6.24
CA TYR A 194 -12.92 -19.29 5.15
C TYR A 194 -12.74 -18.01 4.34
N VAL A 195 -12.49 -16.88 5.01
CA VAL A 195 -12.15 -15.61 4.36
C VAL A 195 -10.89 -15.78 3.52
N LYS A 196 -9.81 -16.37 4.02
CA LYS A 196 -8.58 -16.53 3.22
C LYS A 196 -8.75 -17.49 2.03
N CYS A 197 -9.67 -18.44 2.12
CA CYS A 197 -10.06 -19.33 1.01
C CYS A 197 -11.14 -18.74 0.08
N GLY A 198 -11.61 -17.50 0.29
CA GLY A 198 -12.63 -16.87 -0.58
C GLY A 198 -14.07 -17.36 -0.37
N LEU A 199 -14.34 -18.07 0.72
CA LEU A 199 -15.65 -18.63 1.04
C LEU A 199 -16.43 -17.72 2.01
N ILE A 200 -16.79 -16.51 1.54
CA ILE A 200 -17.43 -15.49 2.39
C ILE A 200 -18.81 -15.90 2.91
N ASP A 201 -19.58 -16.68 2.14
CA ASP A 201 -20.90 -17.17 2.56
C ASP A 201 -20.83 -18.07 3.80
N ARG A 202 -19.79 -18.92 3.88
CA ARG A 202 -19.54 -19.78 5.04
C ARG A 202 -19.15 -18.94 6.26
N THR A 203 -18.37 -17.89 6.05
CA THR A 203 -18.02 -16.93 7.08
C THR A 203 -19.27 -16.26 7.66
N ARG A 204 -20.17 -15.75 6.81
CA ARG A 204 -21.44 -15.14 7.22
C ARG A 204 -22.33 -16.11 7.98
N ARG A 205 -22.39 -17.38 7.55
CA ARG A 205 -23.16 -18.41 8.23
C ARG A 205 -22.68 -18.62 9.66
N ILE A 206 -21.38 -18.84 9.85
CA ILE A 206 -20.79 -19.00 11.19
C ILE A 206 -21.06 -17.75 12.03
N PHE A 207 -20.79 -16.56 11.46
CA PHE A 207 -21.02 -15.30 12.17
C PHE A 207 -22.46 -15.15 12.65
N ASN A 208 -23.44 -15.49 11.81
CA ASN A 208 -24.86 -15.40 12.18
C ASN A 208 -25.26 -16.45 13.24
N GLU A 209 -24.72 -17.66 13.16
CA GLU A 209 -24.97 -18.76 14.10
C GLU A 209 -24.31 -18.54 15.49
N MET A 210 -23.30 -17.67 15.60
CA MET A 210 -22.66 -17.33 16.88
C MET A 210 -23.62 -16.60 17.83
N GLU A 211 -23.81 -17.14 19.04
CA GLU A 211 -24.60 -16.50 20.11
C GLU A 211 -23.91 -15.22 20.61
N GLU A 212 -22.61 -15.32 20.94
CA GLU A 212 -21.78 -14.19 21.34
C GLU A 212 -20.82 -13.79 20.22
N LYS A 213 -20.81 -12.51 19.85
CA LYS A 213 -19.93 -11.94 18.83
C LYS A 213 -18.94 -10.99 19.48
N SER A 214 -17.66 -11.35 19.46
CA SER A 214 -16.60 -10.47 19.91
C SER A 214 -16.29 -9.38 18.89
N LEU A 215 -15.62 -8.31 19.32
CA LEU A 215 -15.10 -7.30 18.39
C LEU A 215 -14.18 -7.90 17.31
N VAL A 216 -13.42 -8.94 17.67
CA VAL A 216 -12.61 -9.72 16.72
C VAL A 216 -13.48 -10.40 15.66
N SER A 217 -14.62 -10.97 16.05
CA SER A 217 -15.59 -11.60 15.14
C SER A 217 -16.07 -10.60 14.08
N TRP A 218 -16.42 -9.37 14.49
CA TRP A 218 -16.80 -8.31 13.57
C TRP A 218 -15.65 -7.89 12.65
N THR A 219 -14.42 -7.75 13.17
CA THR A 219 -13.26 -7.35 12.36
C THR A 219 -12.88 -8.39 11.28
N VAL A 220 -13.00 -9.69 11.58
CA VAL A 220 -12.71 -10.77 10.63
C VAL A 220 -13.70 -10.75 9.48
N VAL A 221 -15.00 -10.59 9.78
CA VAL A 221 -16.03 -10.48 8.73
C VAL A 221 -15.84 -9.21 7.92
N LEU A 222 -15.55 -8.07 8.56
CA LEU A 222 -15.29 -6.81 7.86
C LEU A 222 -14.15 -6.94 6.84
N ALA A 223 -13.03 -7.54 7.26
CA ALA A 223 -11.90 -7.80 6.36
C ALA A 223 -12.27 -8.74 5.21
N GLY A 224 -13.10 -9.75 5.47
CA GLY A 224 -13.60 -10.67 4.45
C GLY A 224 -14.55 -10.01 3.44
N VAL A 225 -15.49 -9.20 3.91
CA VAL A 225 -16.44 -8.47 3.06
C VAL A 225 -15.70 -7.48 2.17
N LEU A 226 -14.70 -6.77 2.69
CA LEU A 226 -13.86 -5.87 1.89
C LEU A 226 -13.10 -6.58 0.77
N LYS A 227 -12.62 -7.80 1.03
CA LYS A 227 -11.77 -8.54 0.09
C LYS A 227 -12.58 -9.22 -1.02
N TRP A 228 -13.76 -9.73 -0.70
CA TRP A 228 -14.51 -10.62 -1.60
C TRP A 228 -15.86 -10.08 -2.05
N GLU A 229 -16.33 -8.98 -1.47
CA GLU A 229 -17.57 -8.32 -1.86
C GLU A 229 -17.33 -6.86 -2.28
N ALA A 230 -18.41 -6.16 -2.63
CA ALA A 230 -18.35 -4.75 -2.94
C ALA A 230 -18.04 -3.91 -1.68
N PHE A 231 -17.21 -2.89 -1.85
CA PHE A 231 -16.85 -1.92 -0.80
C PHE A 231 -18.05 -1.34 -0.04
N GLU A 232 -19.16 -1.10 -0.72
CA GLU A 232 -20.39 -0.58 -0.11
C GLU A 232 -20.98 -1.51 0.97
N ASN A 233 -20.88 -2.83 0.78
CA ASN A 233 -21.31 -3.80 1.78
C ASN A 233 -20.45 -3.70 3.05
N ALA A 234 -19.14 -3.53 2.89
CA ALA A 234 -18.23 -3.35 4.02
C ALA A 234 -18.52 -2.05 4.77
N ARG A 235 -18.82 -0.96 4.06
CA ARG A 235 -19.19 0.33 4.66
C ARG A 235 -20.45 0.19 5.52
N LEU A 236 -21.49 -0.44 4.99
CA LEU A 236 -22.72 -0.73 5.73
C LEU A 236 -22.44 -1.64 6.94
N PHE A 237 -21.60 -2.66 6.78
CA PHE A 237 -21.22 -3.57 7.87
C PHE A 237 -20.48 -2.84 8.99
N PHE A 238 -19.53 -1.97 8.65
CA PHE A 238 -18.78 -1.15 9.61
C PHE A 238 -19.68 -0.22 10.42
N HIS A 239 -20.69 0.40 9.79
CA HIS A 239 -21.66 1.23 10.50
C HIS A 239 -22.55 0.43 11.46
N ARG A 240 -22.77 -0.86 11.20
CA ARG A 240 -23.53 -1.77 12.08
C ARG A 240 -22.72 -2.32 13.26
N MET A 241 -21.40 -2.12 13.28
CA MET A 241 -20.57 -2.60 14.39
C MET A 241 -20.97 -1.85 15.68
N PRO A 242 -21.30 -2.58 16.77
CA PRO A 242 -21.75 -1.96 18.03
C PRO A 242 -20.63 -1.17 18.71
N GLU A 243 -19.40 -1.67 18.60
CA GLU A 243 -18.18 -1.01 19.05
C GLU A 243 -17.13 -1.11 17.93
N ARG A 244 -16.25 -0.12 17.87
CA ARG A 244 -15.14 -0.05 16.90
C ARG A 244 -13.83 -0.08 17.67
N ASN A 245 -12.85 -0.82 17.15
CA ASN A 245 -11.46 -0.72 17.61
C ASN A 245 -10.59 -0.07 16.53
N GLU A 246 -9.36 0.25 16.96
CA GLU A 246 -8.28 0.73 16.10
C GLU A 246 -8.13 -0.10 14.82
N VAL A 247 -8.20 -1.44 14.91
CA VAL A 247 -8.03 -2.36 13.77
C VAL A 247 -9.15 -2.19 12.74
N ALA A 248 -10.42 -2.20 13.16
CA ALA A 248 -11.56 -2.03 12.27
C ALA A 248 -11.51 -0.68 11.55
N CYS A 249 -11.19 0.39 12.28
CA CYS A 249 -11.07 1.72 11.70
C CYS A 249 -9.91 1.77 10.70
N THR A 250 -8.75 1.21 11.02
CA THR A 250 -7.57 1.16 10.13
C THR A 250 -7.89 0.43 8.82
N ILE A 251 -8.59 -0.70 8.90
CA ILE A 251 -9.07 -1.45 7.74
C ILE A 251 -9.97 -0.59 6.86
N MET A 252 -10.95 0.11 7.46
CA MET A 252 -11.85 0.98 6.71
C MET A 252 -11.16 2.20 6.11
N ILE A 253 -10.19 2.79 6.83
CA ILE A 253 -9.41 3.91 6.32
C ILE A 253 -8.64 3.50 5.06
N ALA A 254 -7.95 2.35 5.10
CA ALA A 254 -7.28 1.81 3.92
C ALA A 254 -8.26 1.59 2.77
N ALA A 255 -9.43 1.01 3.05
CA ALA A 255 -10.47 0.79 2.04
C ALA A 255 -11.03 2.10 1.44
N TYR A 256 -11.27 3.13 2.27
CA TYR A 256 -11.70 4.45 1.79
C TYR A 256 -10.65 5.06 0.86
N ILE A 257 -9.36 4.95 1.21
CA ILE A 257 -8.23 5.43 0.40
C ILE A 257 -8.15 4.68 -0.94
N GLU A 258 -8.24 3.35 -0.93
CA GLU A 258 -8.22 2.52 -2.14
C GLU A 258 -9.37 2.86 -3.11
N ASN A 259 -10.54 3.24 -2.57
CA ASN A 259 -11.71 3.67 -3.35
C ASN A 259 -11.72 5.18 -3.66
N GLY A 260 -10.67 5.92 -3.34
CA GLY A 260 -10.55 7.37 -3.60
C GLY A 260 -11.43 8.26 -2.72
N LEU A 261 -12.12 7.70 -1.73
CA LEU A 261 -12.98 8.37 -0.75
C LEU A 261 -12.16 9.02 0.36
N THR A 262 -11.32 9.97 -0.05
CA THR A 262 -10.30 10.56 0.83
C THR A 262 -10.91 11.41 1.95
N LYS A 263 -12.09 12.03 1.71
CA LYS A 263 -12.76 12.86 2.72
C LYS A 263 -13.29 12.02 3.88
N GLU A 264 -13.88 10.88 3.56
CA GLU A 264 -14.40 9.88 4.49
C GLU A 264 -13.26 9.25 5.29
N ALA A 265 -12.14 8.93 4.63
CA ALA A 265 -10.93 8.48 5.29
C ALA A 265 -10.45 9.50 6.36
N PHE A 266 -10.33 10.78 5.98
CA PHE A 266 -9.93 11.84 6.92
C PHE A 266 -10.95 12.05 8.05
N GLY A 267 -12.25 11.90 7.76
CA GLY A 267 -13.32 11.98 8.75
C GLY A 267 -13.19 10.90 9.83
N LEU A 268 -13.05 9.64 9.40
CA LEU A 268 -12.90 8.50 10.31
C LEU A 268 -11.59 8.59 11.13
N LEU A 269 -10.51 9.07 10.52
CA LEU A 269 -9.25 9.29 11.23
C LEU A 269 -9.36 10.39 12.31
N ARG A 270 -10.13 11.44 12.06
CA ARG A 270 -10.39 12.49 13.06
C ARG A 270 -11.21 11.93 14.22
N GLU A 271 -12.24 11.13 13.92
CA GLU A 271 -13.06 10.44 14.92
C GLU A 271 -12.19 9.52 15.79
N MET A 272 -11.29 8.74 15.18
CA MET A 272 -10.36 7.88 15.92
C MET A 272 -9.50 8.65 16.92
N LEU A 273 -8.91 9.78 16.50
CA LEU A 273 -7.92 10.49 17.30
C LEU A 273 -8.55 11.37 18.40
N PHE A 274 -9.62 12.10 18.07
CA PHE A 274 -10.18 13.13 18.93
C PHE A 274 -11.42 12.68 19.70
N GLU A 275 -12.22 11.77 19.13
CA GLU A 275 -13.48 11.32 19.75
C GLU A 275 -13.29 10.00 20.49
N SER A 276 -12.57 9.05 19.88
CA SER A 276 -12.32 7.73 20.46
C SER A 276 -11.01 7.62 21.26
N GLY A 277 -10.09 8.57 21.09
CA GLY A 277 -8.81 8.61 21.81
C GLY A 277 -7.84 7.46 21.48
N PHE A 278 -7.93 6.87 20.28
CA PHE A 278 -7.02 5.81 19.86
C PHE A 278 -5.64 6.38 19.50
N GLU A 279 -4.59 5.75 20.01
CA GLU A 279 -3.23 6.00 19.55
C GLU A 279 -3.04 5.50 18.11
N LEU A 280 -2.21 6.18 17.33
CA LEU A 280 -1.95 5.77 15.95
C LEU A 280 -0.75 4.82 15.92
N ASN A 281 -1.00 3.55 15.62
CA ASN A 281 0.07 2.64 15.24
C ASN A 281 0.70 3.00 13.88
N PHE A 282 1.81 2.33 13.54
CA PHE A 282 2.53 2.55 12.29
C PHE A 282 1.69 2.28 11.03
N VAL A 283 0.75 1.33 11.07
CA VAL A 283 -0.17 1.02 9.95
C VAL A 283 -1.12 2.18 9.72
N THR A 284 -1.70 2.72 10.79
CA THR A 284 -2.62 3.87 10.72
C THR A 284 -1.89 5.11 10.20
N LEU A 285 -0.66 5.35 10.66
CA LEU A 285 0.19 6.44 10.14
C LEU A 285 0.47 6.27 8.64
N CYS A 286 0.86 5.07 8.20
CA CYS A 286 1.12 4.77 6.78
C CYS A 286 -0.14 4.97 5.91
N SER A 287 -1.30 4.55 6.39
CA SER A 287 -2.58 4.79 5.73
C SER A 287 -2.87 6.29 5.63
N TRP A 288 -2.66 7.06 6.71
CA TRP A 288 -2.92 8.49 6.70
C TRP A 288 -2.01 9.26 5.74
N LEU A 289 -0.73 8.90 5.72
CA LEU A 289 0.26 9.44 4.78
C LEU A 289 -0.07 9.07 3.34
N SER A 290 -0.58 7.86 3.09
CA SER A 290 -1.04 7.43 1.76
C SER A 290 -2.26 8.22 1.29
N ALA A 291 -3.23 8.49 2.18
CA ALA A 291 -4.36 9.38 1.90
C ALA A 291 -3.88 10.80 1.55
N CYS A 292 -2.92 11.34 2.30
CA CYS A 292 -2.31 12.63 2.02
C CYS A 292 -1.60 12.63 0.66
N ALA A 293 -0.89 11.57 0.31
CA ALA A 293 -0.19 11.42 -0.96
C ALA A 293 -1.15 11.39 -2.18
N GLN A 294 -2.33 10.80 -2.01
CA GLN A 294 -3.36 10.75 -3.06
C GLN A 294 -4.10 12.08 -3.20
N SER A 295 -4.49 12.69 -2.07
CA SER A 295 -5.22 13.97 -2.06
C SER A 295 -4.34 15.20 -2.25
N GLY A 296 -3.02 15.06 -2.11
CA GLY A 296 -2.11 16.19 -2.15
C GLY A 296 -2.07 17.04 -0.87
N ASN A 297 -2.68 16.57 0.23
CA ASN A 297 -2.81 17.33 1.46
C ASN A 297 -1.51 17.35 2.29
N VAL A 298 -0.58 18.24 1.92
CA VAL A 298 0.69 18.45 2.62
C VAL A 298 0.49 18.87 4.07
N SER A 299 -0.55 19.64 4.37
CA SER A 299 -0.77 20.21 5.70
C SER A 299 -1.02 19.11 6.73
N VAL A 300 -1.94 18.18 6.41
CA VAL A 300 -2.18 17.00 7.25
C VAL A 300 -0.95 16.09 7.25
N GLY A 301 -0.32 15.85 6.09
CA GLY A 301 0.90 15.04 6.03
C GLY A 301 2.04 15.56 6.92
N LYS A 302 2.24 16.88 7.02
CA LYS A 302 3.19 17.52 7.95
C LYS A 302 2.80 17.33 9.41
N TRP A 303 1.51 17.46 9.72
CA TRP A 303 1.02 17.18 11.08
C TRP A 303 1.30 15.73 11.47
N VAL A 304 1.04 14.77 10.57
CA VAL A 304 1.30 13.33 10.80
C VAL A 304 2.79 13.06 10.98
N HIS A 305 3.65 13.72 10.19
CA HIS A 305 5.10 13.64 10.36
C HIS A 305 5.53 14.12 11.75
N VAL A 306 5.03 15.28 12.22
CA VAL A 306 5.35 15.79 13.56
C VAL A 306 4.80 14.87 14.64
N TYR A 307 3.60 14.31 14.47
CA TYR A 307 3.03 13.33 15.40
C TYR A 307 3.92 12.08 15.48
N ALA A 308 4.34 11.52 14.34
CA ALA A 308 5.23 10.36 14.28
C ALA A 308 6.58 10.64 14.98
N LEU A 309 7.14 11.84 14.82
CA LEU A 309 8.37 12.24 15.51
C LEU A 309 8.19 12.41 17.03
N LYS A 310 6.98 12.77 17.50
CA LYS A 310 6.69 12.95 18.93
C LYS A 310 6.41 11.64 19.65
N MET A 311 5.74 10.69 18.99
CA MET A 311 5.32 9.43 19.60
C MET A 311 6.42 8.38 19.64
N ILE A 312 7.41 8.49 18.75
CA ILE A 312 8.50 7.51 18.69
C ILE A 312 9.67 8.07 19.51
N GLU A 313 9.85 7.55 20.74
CA GLU A 313 11.02 7.85 21.59
C GLU A 313 12.34 7.36 20.97
N HIS A 314 12.27 6.48 19.98
CA HIS A 314 13.38 5.85 19.25
C HIS A 314 13.41 6.23 17.75
N GLU A 315 14.27 5.59 16.97
CA GLU A 315 14.33 5.78 15.51
C GLU A 315 12.98 5.48 14.84
N MET A 316 12.58 6.34 13.90
CA MET A 316 11.34 6.18 13.13
C MET A 316 11.36 4.87 12.33
N ASP A 317 10.27 4.12 12.38
CA ASP A 317 10.12 2.89 11.61
C ASP A 317 10.32 3.12 10.10
N ILE A 318 11.04 2.21 9.45
CA ILE A 318 11.41 2.32 8.02
C ILE A 318 10.19 2.42 7.10
N MET A 319 9.06 1.79 7.46
CA MET A 319 7.82 1.84 6.70
C MET A 319 7.17 3.23 6.80
N VAL A 320 7.14 3.82 8.01
CA VAL A 320 6.62 5.18 8.22
C VAL A 320 7.50 6.21 7.51
N ALA A 321 8.83 6.09 7.62
CA ALA A 321 9.75 6.98 6.91
C ALA A 321 9.63 6.86 5.39
N THR A 322 9.48 5.64 4.86
CA THR A 322 9.29 5.39 3.42
C THR A 322 7.95 5.96 2.92
N THR A 323 6.87 5.82 3.70
CA THR A 323 5.57 6.41 3.34
C THR A 323 5.57 7.93 3.45
N LEU A 324 6.34 8.53 4.36
CA LEU A 324 6.58 9.98 4.41
C LEU A 324 7.29 10.49 3.16
N ILE A 325 8.33 9.82 2.69
CA ILE A 325 9.03 10.15 1.44
C ILE A 325 8.03 10.14 0.27
N ASN A 326 7.25 9.06 0.14
CA ASN A 326 6.24 8.95 -0.90
C ASN A 326 5.16 10.05 -0.80
N MET A 327 4.71 10.38 0.40
CA MET A 327 3.74 11.46 0.65
C MET A 327 4.29 12.82 0.22
N TYR A 328 5.47 13.20 0.71
CA TYR A 328 6.08 14.49 0.34
C TYR A 328 6.36 14.58 -1.17
N ALA A 329 6.87 13.51 -1.78
CA ALA A 329 7.12 13.45 -3.21
C ALA A 329 5.83 13.63 -4.05
N LYS A 330 4.78 12.86 -3.72
CA LYS A 330 3.47 12.91 -4.41
C LYS A 330 2.67 14.19 -4.13
N CYS A 331 3.03 14.93 -3.08
CA CYS A 331 2.51 16.27 -2.83
C CYS A 331 3.36 17.41 -3.41
N GLY A 332 4.42 17.09 -4.17
CA GLY A 332 5.25 18.09 -4.85
C GLY A 332 6.35 18.72 -3.98
N LYS A 333 6.51 18.26 -2.73
CA LYS A 333 7.53 18.73 -1.77
C LYS A 333 8.74 17.81 -1.76
N ILE A 334 9.38 17.66 -2.92
CA ILE A 334 10.51 16.73 -3.11
C ILE A 334 11.71 17.03 -2.19
N ASP A 335 11.92 18.30 -1.82
CA ASP A 335 13.02 18.68 -0.92
C ASP A 335 12.76 18.21 0.52
N ASP A 336 11.50 18.23 0.97
CA ASP A 336 11.11 17.66 2.28
C ASP A 336 11.27 16.12 2.26
N ALA A 337 10.94 15.48 1.12
CA ALA A 337 11.17 14.04 0.92
C ALA A 337 12.67 13.68 1.03
N PHE A 338 13.55 14.48 0.41
CA PHE A 338 15.00 14.32 0.53
C PHE A 338 15.51 14.47 1.95
N ARG A 339 14.96 15.39 2.74
CA ARG A 339 15.35 15.56 4.15
C ARG A 339 15.06 14.29 4.96
N VAL A 340 13.86 13.73 4.79
CA VAL A 340 13.50 12.46 5.44
C VAL A 340 14.45 11.36 4.96
N PHE A 341 14.64 11.23 3.66
CA PHE A 341 15.53 10.24 3.06
C PHE A 341 16.97 10.29 3.60
N ASN A 342 17.54 11.50 3.74
CA ASN A 342 18.91 11.69 4.19
C ASN A 342 19.13 11.38 5.67
N VAL A 343 18.12 11.60 6.51
CA VAL A 343 18.18 11.34 7.96
C VAL A 343 18.02 9.85 8.29
N MET A 344 17.49 9.04 7.37
CA MET A 344 17.30 7.60 7.61
C MET A 344 18.64 6.86 7.78
N PRO A 345 18.86 6.14 8.90
CA PRO A 345 20.10 5.41 9.17
C PRO A 345 20.25 4.16 8.30
N ARG A 346 19.13 3.52 7.94
CA ARG A 346 19.08 2.35 7.07
C ARG A 346 18.02 2.54 6.00
N ARG A 347 18.35 2.19 4.76
CA ARG A 347 17.46 2.26 3.60
C ARG A 347 17.39 0.89 2.95
N ASN A 348 16.20 0.44 2.61
CA ASN A 348 15.99 -0.77 1.83
C ASN A 348 15.63 -0.41 0.38
N VAL A 349 15.44 -1.43 -0.46
CA VAL A 349 15.06 -1.26 -1.88
C VAL A 349 13.80 -0.38 -2.02
N ILE A 350 12.81 -0.57 -1.14
CA ILE A 350 11.53 0.14 -1.17
C ILE A 350 11.72 1.63 -0.88
N THR A 351 12.56 1.99 0.09
CA THR A 351 12.89 3.39 0.42
C THR A 351 13.55 4.10 -0.77
N TRP A 352 14.53 3.43 -1.41
CA TRP A 352 15.18 3.95 -2.62
C TRP A 352 14.19 4.12 -3.77
N ASN A 353 13.36 3.11 -4.02
CA ASN A 353 12.33 3.15 -5.07
C ASN A 353 11.32 4.28 -4.87
N ALA A 354 10.93 4.56 -3.62
CA ALA A 354 10.04 5.69 -3.30
C ALA A 354 10.67 7.04 -3.67
N MET A 355 11.96 7.22 -3.39
CA MET A 355 12.69 8.44 -3.72
C MET A 355 12.91 8.60 -5.23
N LEU A 356 13.36 7.53 -5.91
CA LEU A 356 13.56 7.52 -7.37
C LEU A 356 12.26 7.79 -8.12
N SER A 357 11.15 7.15 -7.73
CA SER A 357 9.83 7.37 -8.33
C SER A 357 9.34 8.81 -8.11
N GLY A 358 9.56 9.34 -6.89
CA GLY A 358 9.23 10.73 -6.57
C GLY A 358 9.95 11.74 -7.46
N LEU A 359 11.22 11.50 -7.78
CA LEU A 359 12.02 12.31 -8.68
C LEU A 359 11.63 12.14 -10.16
N ALA A 360 11.31 10.91 -10.57
CA ALA A 360 10.80 10.60 -11.91
C ALA A 360 9.52 11.38 -12.20
N MET A 361 8.59 11.44 -11.25
CA MET A 361 7.36 12.24 -11.37
C MET A 361 7.63 13.75 -11.51
N GLN A 362 8.74 14.26 -10.99
CA GLN A 362 9.14 15.66 -11.13
C GLN A 362 9.93 15.92 -12.42
N GLY A 363 10.19 14.90 -13.24
CA GLY A 363 11.02 15.01 -14.45
C GLY A 363 12.50 15.30 -14.16
N LYS A 364 13.00 14.93 -12.97
CA LYS A 364 14.41 15.11 -12.58
C LYS A 364 15.27 13.88 -12.95
N GLY A 365 15.25 13.48 -14.23
CA GLY A 365 15.90 12.26 -14.73
C GLY A 365 17.39 12.13 -14.39
N ASN A 366 18.19 13.19 -14.60
CA ASN A 366 19.63 13.14 -14.29
C ASN A 366 19.90 12.83 -12.80
N LEU A 367 19.13 13.45 -11.90
CA LEU A 367 19.26 13.20 -10.46
C LEU A 367 18.83 11.77 -10.07
N VAL A 368 17.87 11.19 -10.80
CA VAL A 368 17.50 9.77 -10.64
C VAL A 368 18.67 8.87 -11.02
N LEU A 369 19.36 9.15 -12.12
CA LEU A 369 20.51 8.36 -12.56
C LEU A 369 21.68 8.46 -11.56
N ASP A 370 21.95 9.65 -11.02
CA ASP A 370 22.97 9.86 -10.00
C ASP A 370 22.67 9.07 -8.72
N LEU A 371 21.41 9.13 -8.24
CA LEU A 371 20.98 8.38 -7.06
C LEU A 371 20.94 6.87 -7.30
N PHE A 372 20.57 6.43 -8.51
CA PHE A 372 20.62 5.01 -8.86
C PHE A 372 22.04 4.46 -8.77
N GLY A 373 23.05 5.23 -9.20
CA GLY A 373 24.46 4.88 -9.04
C GLY A 373 24.90 4.75 -7.57
N GLN A 374 24.29 5.51 -6.66
CA GLN A 374 24.50 5.36 -5.21
C GLN A 374 23.78 4.13 -4.67
N MET A 375 22.51 3.92 -5.07
CA MET A 375 21.70 2.78 -4.65
C MET A 375 22.39 1.45 -4.92
N ILE A 376 22.96 1.25 -6.12
CA ILE A 376 23.64 0.00 -6.50
C ILE A 376 24.77 -0.37 -5.51
N ARG A 377 25.39 0.62 -4.85
CA ARG A 377 26.46 0.40 -3.87
C ARG A 377 25.92 -0.04 -2.51
N GLU A 378 24.67 0.28 -2.19
CA GLU A 378 24.04 -0.03 -0.91
C GLU A 378 23.11 -1.24 -0.98
N VAL A 379 22.34 -1.37 -2.07
CA VAL A 379 21.25 -2.33 -2.20
C VAL A 379 21.12 -2.82 -3.65
N LYS A 380 20.83 -4.12 -3.83
CA LYS A 380 20.55 -4.69 -5.15
C LYS A 380 19.24 -4.11 -5.72
N PRO A 381 19.24 -3.58 -6.96
CA PRO A 381 18.02 -3.07 -7.59
C PRO A 381 17.05 -4.20 -7.94
N ASP A 382 15.76 -3.87 -7.94
CA ASP A 382 14.67 -4.76 -8.35
C ASP A 382 13.91 -4.21 -9.57
N ASP A 383 12.89 -4.93 -10.02
CA ASP A 383 12.05 -4.54 -11.17
C ASP A 383 11.41 -3.15 -11.01
N VAL A 384 11.00 -2.82 -9.79
CA VAL A 384 10.38 -1.53 -9.45
C VAL A 384 11.42 -0.40 -9.54
N THR A 385 12.68 -0.66 -9.17
CA THR A 385 13.78 0.28 -9.37
C THR A 385 13.93 0.67 -10.83
N PHE A 386 13.95 -0.31 -11.75
CA PHE A 386 14.08 -0.04 -13.18
C PHE A 386 12.84 0.65 -13.75
N THR A 387 11.64 0.33 -13.27
CA THR A 387 10.43 1.09 -13.64
C THR A 387 10.57 2.57 -13.28
N ALA A 388 11.09 2.90 -12.09
CA ALA A 388 11.34 4.28 -11.69
C ALA A 388 12.41 4.96 -12.57
N VAL A 389 13.52 4.27 -12.87
CA VAL A 389 14.61 4.80 -13.73
C VAL A 389 14.13 5.03 -15.16
N LEU A 390 13.41 4.08 -15.75
CA LEU A 390 12.88 4.18 -17.11
C LEU A 390 11.80 5.26 -17.22
N SER A 391 10.91 5.38 -16.22
CA SER A 391 9.95 6.48 -16.14
C SER A 391 10.65 7.84 -16.05
N ALA A 392 11.74 7.94 -15.29
CA ALA A 392 12.52 9.16 -15.21
C ALA A 392 13.18 9.50 -16.56
N CYS A 393 13.70 8.50 -17.27
CA CYS A 393 14.22 8.68 -18.63
C CYS A 393 13.12 9.15 -19.59
N SER A 394 11.92 8.52 -19.55
CA SER A 394 10.76 8.92 -20.35
C SER A 394 10.34 10.36 -20.08
N HIS A 395 10.29 10.81 -18.82
CA HIS A 395 9.85 12.16 -18.49
C HIS A 395 10.89 13.25 -18.74
N SER A 396 12.17 12.88 -18.87
CA SER A 396 13.30 13.79 -19.12
C SER A 396 13.87 13.70 -20.53
N GLY A 397 13.36 12.79 -21.38
CA GLY A 397 13.84 12.62 -22.76
C GLY A 397 15.22 12.00 -22.87
N LEU A 398 15.65 11.23 -21.87
CA LEU A 398 16.95 10.55 -21.84
C LEU A 398 16.88 9.24 -22.62
N VAL A 399 16.69 9.33 -23.95
CA VAL A 399 16.41 8.18 -24.83
C VAL A 399 17.54 7.16 -24.80
N ASP A 400 18.79 7.59 -24.92
CA ASP A 400 19.94 6.70 -24.98
C ASP A 400 20.18 5.96 -23.66
N GLN A 401 20.05 6.68 -22.54
CA GLN A 401 20.15 6.08 -21.21
C GLN A 401 18.99 5.10 -20.96
N GLY A 402 17.77 5.46 -21.35
CA GLY A 402 16.61 4.58 -21.22
C GLY A 402 16.75 3.29 -22.02
N ARG A 403 17.24 3.36 -23.27
CA ARG A 403 17.59 2.19 -24.09
C ARG A 403 18.65 1.33 -23.41
N HIS A 404 19.74 1.95 -22.96
CA HIS A 404 20.82 1.25 -22.27
C HIS A 404 20.32 0.49 -21.04
N PHE A 405 19.55 1.15 -20.16
CA PHE A 405 19.03 0.49 -18.96
C PHE A 405 18.06 -0.63 -19.28
N PHE A 406 17.20 -0.46 -20.30
CA PHE A 406 16.27 -1.50 -20.70
C PHE A 406 16.95 -2.77 -21.21
N TYR A 407 17.94 -2.65 -22.09
CA TYR A 407 18.69 -3.82 -22.56
C TYR A 407 19.64 -4.40 -21.49
N SER A 408 20.03 -3.60 -20.50
CA SER A 408 20.85 -4.06 -19.36
C SER A 408 20.07 -4.89 -18.32
N LEU A 409 18.74 -4.79 -18.26
CA LEU A 409 17.88 -5.47 -17.27
C LEU A 409 18.19 -6.97 -17.18
N GLU A 410 18.07 -7.67 -18.31
CA GLU A 410 18.27 -9.12 -18.35
C GLU A 410 19.76 -9.48 -18.43
N SER A 411 20.52 -8.78 -19.27
CA SER A 411 21.93 -9.09 -19.54
C SER A 411 22.87 -8.83 -18.36
N THR A 412 22.63 -7.76 -17.58
CA THR A 412 23.51 -7.33 -16.49
C THR A 412 22.92 -7.62 -15.11
N TYR A 413 21.62 -7.42 -14.93
CA TYR A 413 20.98 -7.54 -13.61
C TYR A 413 20.22 -8.86 -13.43
N GLY A 414 20.02 -9.64 -14.50
CA GLY A 414 19.28 -10.90 -14.47
C GLY A 414 17.79 -10.71 -14.14
N ILE A 415 17.25 -9.53 -14.42
CA ILE A 415 15.84 -9.17 -14.19
C ILE A 415 15.11 -9.28 -15.52
N LYS A 416 14.06 -10.11 -15.56
CA LYS A 416 13.19 -10.19 -16.74
C LYS A 416 12.31 -8.94 -16.78
N PRO A 417 12.23 -8.21 -17.91
CA PRO A 417 11.43 -6.99 -17.99
C PRO A 417 9.95 -7.24 -17.68
N SER A 418 9.39 -6.47 -16.75
CA SER A 418 7.95 -6.44 -16.47
C SER A 418 7.17 -5.62 -17.50
N ILE A 419 5.85 -5.73 -17.48
CA ILE A 419 4.96 -4.96 -18.37
C ILE A 419 5.15 -3.45 -18.13
N GLU A 420 5.39 -3.04 -16.90
CA GLU A 420 5.67 -1.67 -16.50
C GLU A 420 6.98 -1.15 -17.12
N ASN A 421 8.02 -1.99 -17.20
CA ASN A 421 9.27 -1.63 -17.89
C ASN A 421 9.02 -1.39 -19.39
N TYR A 422 8.29 -2.30 -20.05
CA TYR A 422 7.91 -2.14 -21.46
C TYR A 422 7.09 -0.87 -21.67
N SER A 423 6.12 -0.58 -20.80
CA SER A 423 5.31 0.63 -20.87
C SER A 423 6.15 1.90 -20.80
N CYS A 424 7.14 1.95 -19.90
CA CYS A 424 8.01 3.12 -19.77
C CYS A 424 8.90 3.33 -21.00
N VAL A 425 9.41 2.25 -21.61
CA VAL A 425 10.30 2.34 -22.79
C VAL A 425 9.52 2.66 -24.06
N VAL A 426 8.33 2.07 -24.22
CA VAL A 426 7.44 2.41 -25.34
C VAL A 426 6.99 3.86 -25.23
N ASP A 427 6.66 4.36 -24.04
CA ASP A 427 6.35 5.78 -23.81
C ASP A 427 7.56 6.69 -24.12
N LEU A 428 8.78 6.31 -23.68
CA LEU A 428 10.01 7.04 -23.98
C LEU A 428 10.28 7.14 -25.50
N LEU A 429 10.28 6.00 -26.20
CA LEU A 429 10.53 5.93 -27.64
C LEU A 429 9.40 6.59 -28.44
N GLY A 430 8.16 6.39 -28.00
CA GLY A 430 6.98 6.99 -28.57
C GLY A 430 7.06 8.52 -28.56
N ARG A 431 7.38 9.14 -27.41
CA ARG A 431 7.56 10.60 -27.29
C ARG A 431 8.74 11.14 -28.10
N ALA A 432 9.79 10.33 -28.26
CA ALA A 432 10.95 10.67 -29.08
C ALA A 432 10.70 10.52 -30.59
N GLY A 433 9.55 9.97 -31.00
CA GLY A 433 9.20 9.74 -32.40
C GLY A 433 9.76 8.44 -33.01
N HIS A 434 10.39 7.58 -32.20
CA HIS A 434 10.92 6.28 -32.63
C HIS A 434 9.81 5.21 -32.67
N LEU A 435 8.74 5.46 -33.43
CA LEU A 435 7.53 4.62 -33.45
C LEU A 435 7.80 3.18 -33.91
N GLN A 436 8.64 2.99 -34.93
CA GLN A 436 8.95 1.66 -35.47
C GLN A 436 9.73 0.81 -34.46
N GLU A 437 10.65 1.43 -33.72
CA GLU A 437 11.40 0.76 -32.66
C GLU A 437 10.46 0.38 -31.51
N ALA A 438 9.58 1.30 -31.09
CA ALA A 438 8.57 1.02 -30.07
C ALA A 438 7.65 -0.15 -30.49
N GLU A 439 7.20 -0.19 -31.75
CA GLU A 439 6.43 -1.30 -32.28
C GLU A 439 7.22 -2.63 -32.27
N SER A 440 8.50 -2.58 -32.64
CA SER A 440 9.37 -3.77 -32.62
C SER A 440 9.53 -4.34 -31.22
N ILE A 441 9.64 -3.48 -30.20
CA ILE A 441 9.73 -3.88 -28.80
C ILE A 441 8.42 -4.55 -28.34
N ILE A 442 7.27 -4.01 -28.71
CA ILE A 442 5.96 -4.62 -28.39
C ILE A 442 5.84 -6.01 -29.02
N ARG A 443 6.24 -6.16 -30.28
CA ARG A 443 6.23 -7.46 -30.97
C ARG A 443 7.20 -8.48 -30.35
N ALA A 444 8.28 -8.01 -29.74
CA ALA A 444 9.27 -8.85 -29.06
C ALA A 444 8.89 -9.20 -27.60
N MET A 445 7.77 -8.67 -27.07
CA MET A 445 7.35 -8.94 -25.70
C MET A 445 7.07 -10.44 -25.50
N THR A 446 7.59 -10.97 -24.40
CA THR A 446 7.28 -12.34 -23.94
C THR A 446 5.92 -12.43 -23.23
N LEU A 447 5.32 -11.28 -22.92
CA LEU A 447 4.04 -11.13 -22.23
C LEU A 447 3.04 -10.43 -23.15
N PRO A 448 1.74 -10.72 -23.06
CA PRO A 448 0.73 -9.99 -23.84
C PRO A 448 0.76 -8.50 -23.43
N PRO A 449 0.76 -7.57 -24.39
CA PRO A 449 0.78 -6.15 -24.08
C PRO A 449 -0.51 -5.75 -23.37
N ASN A 450 -0.38 -4.95 -22.31
CA ASN A 450 -1.53 -4.42 -21.61
C ASN A 450 -2.04 -3.12 -22.27
N GLU A 451 -3.18 -2.66 -21.78
CA GLU A 451 -3.83 -1.41 -22.19
C GLU A 451 -2.85 -0.22 -22.23
N VAL A 452 -2.01 -0.08 -21.21
CA VAL A 452 -1.11 1.06 -21.03
C VAL A 452 0.00 1.10 -22.09
N VAL A 453 0.60 -0.05 -22.44
CA VAL A 453 1.65 -0.16 -23.46
C VAL A 453 1.11 0.26 -24.83
N LEU A 454 0.01 -0.35 -25.27
CA LEU A 454 -0.62 -0.05 -26.55
C LEU A 454 -1.16 1.38 -26.59
N GLY A 455 -1.75 1.85 -25.48
CA GLY A 455 -2.25 3.20 -25.33
C GLY A 455 -1.14 4.27 -25.41
N SER A 456 0.03 3.98 -24.85
CA SER A 456 1.21 4.87 -24.93
C SER A 456 1.69 5.01 -26.37
N LEU A 457 1.76 3.90 -27.13
CA LEU A 457 2.12 3.95 -28.54
C LEU A 457 1.05 4.64 -29.40
N LEU A 458 -0.24 4.40 -29.14
CA LEU A 458 -1.32 5.10 -29.84
C LEU A 458 -1.30 6.61 -29.56
N GLY A 459 -0.99 7.01 -28.32
CA GLY A 459 -0.73 8.39 -27.93
C GLY A 459 0.39 9.02 -28.75
N ALA A 460 1.52 8.31 -28.87
CA ALA A 460 2.65 8.73 -29.68
C ALA A 460 2.29 8.84 -31.19
N CYS A 461 1.52 7.89 -31.74
CA CYS A 461 1.03 7.96 -33.11
C CYS A 461 0.19 9.21 -33.36
N SER A 462 -0.63 9.63 -32.39
CA SER A 462 -1.40 10.88 -32.47
C SER A 462 -0.49 12.10 -32.52
N VAL A 463 0.51 12.18 -31.64
CA VAL A 463 1.49 13.29 -31.57
C VAL A 463 2.30 13.39 -32.87
N HIS A 464 2.78 12.26 -33.39
CA HIS A 464 3.60 12.19 -34.59
C HIS A 464 2.79 12.04 -35.89
N LYS A 465 1.45 12.17 -35.82
CA LYS A 465 0.52 12.12 -36.96
C LYS A 465 0.63 10.83 -37.81
N ASN A 466 1.01 9.71 -37.22
CA ASN A 466 1.07 8.41 -37.89
C ASN A 466 -0.29 7.69 -37.78
N LEU A 467 -1.18 7.98 -38.74
CA LEU A 467 -2.54 7.43 -38.75
C LEU A 467 -2.57 5.91 -39.06
N GLU A 468 -1.66 5.42 -39.89
CA GLU A 468 -1.65 4.02 -40.33
C GLU A 468 -1.37 3.08 -39.15
N LEU A 469 -0.32 3.36 -38.37
CA LEU A 469 0.00 2.60 -37.16
C LEU A 469 -1.11 2.74 -36.10
N GLY A 470 -1.69 3.94 -35.97
CA GLY A 470 -2.82 4.17 -35.05
C GLY A 470 -4.08 3.35 -35.39
N GLU A 471 -4.43 3.21 -36.67
CA GLU A 471 -5.54 2.35 -37.11
C GLU A 471 -5.28 0.86 -36.80
N CYS A 472 -4.03 0.40 -36.97
CA CYS A 472 -3.64 -0.97 -36.66
C CYS A 472 -3.75 -1.27 -35.16
N LEU A 473 -3.16 -0.43 -34.31
CA LEU A 473 -3.20 -0.58 -32.85
C LEU A 473 -4.62 -0.52 -32.30
N MET A 474 -5.50 0.31 -32.88
CA MET A 474 -6.89 0.38 -32.43
C MET A 474 -7.64 -0.92 -32.67
N LYS A 475 -7.38 -1.64 -33.77
CA LYS A 475 -8.03 -2.94 -34.04
C LYS A 475 -7.66 -3.95 -32.96
N GLU A 476 -6.41 -3.94 -32.51
CA GLU A 476 -5.93 -4.78 -31.41
C GLU A 476 -6.53 -4.35 -30.06
N LEU A 477 -6.52 -3.05 -29.74
CA LEU A 477 -7.09 -2.50 -28.51
C LEU A 477 -8.59 -2.80 -28.36
N ILE A 478 -9.38 -2.77 -29.44
CA ILE A 478 -10.82 -3.09 -29.39
C ILE A 478 -11.06 -4.56 -29.07
N GLN A 479 -10.20 -5.46 -29.56
CA GLN A 479 -10.32 -6.89 -29.30
C GLN A 479 -9.99 -7.23 -27.85
N ILE A 480 -9.02 -6.53 -27.26
CA ILE A 480 -8.55 -6.79 -25.89
C ILE A 480 -9.36 -5.99 -24.86
N TYR A 481 -9.72 -4.74 -25.16
CA TYR A 481 -10.36 -3.77 -24.24
C TYR A 481 -11.53 -3.02 -24.91
N PRO A 482 -12.68 -3.68 -25.15
CA PRO A 482 -13.80 -3.10 -25.91
C PRO A 482 -14.48 -1.91 -25.23
N ASP A 483 -14.36 -1.78 -23.91
CA ASP A 483 -15.03 -0.74 -23.12
C ASP A 483 -14.19 0.53 -22.92
N ASN A 484 -12.92 0.55 -23.38
CA ASN A 484 -12.04 1.68 -23.15
C ASN A 484 -12.35 2.86 -24.09
N THR A 485 -13.01 3.87 -23.52
CA THR A 485 -13.52 5.02 -24.25
C THR A 485 -12.44 6.03 -24.67
N GLU A 486 -11.26 6.01 -24.03
CA GLU A 486 -10.20 7.00 -24.24
C GLU A 486 -9.52 6.83 -25.61
N TYR A 487 -9.17 5.59 -25.97
CA TYR A 487 -8.50 5.30 -27.25
C TYR A 487 -9.40 5.53 -28.45
N HIS A 488 -10.69 5.28 -28.28
CA HIS A 488 -11.69 5.57 -29.29
C HIS A 488 -11.77 7.08 -29.60
N VAL A 489 -11.75 7.92 -28.56
CA VAL A 489 -11.72 9.37 -28.73
C VAL A 489 -10.40 9.79 -29.38
N LEU A 490 -9.28 9.21 -28.97
CA LEU A 490 -7.96 9.52 -29.52
C LEU A 490 -7.88 9.24 -31.02
N LEU A 491 -8.33 8.07 -31.49
CA LEU A 491 -8.35 7.77 -32.93
C LEU A 491 -9.32 8.67 -33.71
N SER A 492 -10.49 8.99 -33.14
CA SER A 492 -11.42 9.95 -33.75
C SER A 492 -10.78 11.34 -33.94
N ASN A 493 -9.96 11.77 -32.98
CA ASN A 493 -9.18 13.00 -33.08
C ASN A 493 -8.12 12.90 -34.18
N MET A 494 -7.40 11.77 -34.26
CA MET A 494 -6.42 11.54 -35.33
C MET A 494 -7.06 11.60 -36.72
N TYR A 495 -8.25 11.01 -36.92
CA TYR A 495 -8.98 11.12 -38.19
C TYR A 495 -9.32 12.56 -38.55
N SER A 496 -9.70 13.37 -37.55
CA SER A 496 -10.08 14.77 -37.77
C SER A 496 -8.86 15.62 -38.13
N LEU A 497 -7.72 15.41 -37.44
CA LEU A 497 -6.45 16.05 -37.75
C LEU A 497 -5.92 15.67 -39.13
N ALA A 498 -6.21 14.45 -39.60
CA ALA A 498 -5.88 13.99 -40.94
C ALA A 498 -6.88 14.43 -42.03
N GLY A 499 -7.87 15.26 -41.69
CA GLY A 499 -8.90 15.74 -42.63
C GLY A 499 -9.97 14.71 -43.02
N LYS A 500 -9.97 13.51 -42.41
CA LYS A 500 -10.92 12.42 -42.69
C LYS A 500 -12.18 12.54 -41.81
N ILE A 501 -12.91 13.65 -41.99
CA ILE A 501 -14.05 14.04 -41.14
C ILE A 501 -15.17 12.98 -41.14
N ASP A 502 -15.47 12.37 -42.30
CA ASP A 502 -16.56 11.38 -42.41
C ASP A 502 -16.27 10.10 -41.60
N LYS A 503 -15.03 9.60 -41.65
CA LYS A 503 -14.59 8.48 -40.82
C LYS A 503 -14.68 8.83 -39.34
N ALA A 504 -14.29 10.05 -38.97
CA ALA A 504 -14.35 10.51 -37.58
C ALA A 504 -15.80 10.59 -37.08
N ASN A 505 -16.73 11.11 -37.89
CA ASN A 505 -18.15 11.20 -37.58
C ASN A 505 -18.83 9.83 -37.49
N SER A 506 -18.52 8.93 -38.42
CA SER A 506 -18.97 7.53 -38.40
C SER A 506 -18.52 6.82 -37.12
N PHE A 507 -17.24 6.96 -36.76
CA PHE A 507 -16.69 6.37 -35.54
C PHE A 507 -17.38 6.90 -34.28
N ARG A 508 -17.66 8.21 -34.20
CA ARG A 508 -18.41 8.80 -33.09
C ARG A 508 -19.85 8.31 -33.01
N ALA A 509 -20.51 8.08 -34.16
CA ALA A 509 -21.86 7.53 -34.18
C ALA A 509 -21.90 6.11 -33.57
N VAL A 510 -20.89 5.28 -33.85
CA VAL A 510 -20.74 3.95 -33.24
C VAL A 510 -20.50 4.04 -31.73
N LEU A 511 -19.73 5.01 -31.25
CA LEU A 511 -19.54 5.23 -29.81
C LEU A 511 -20.84 5.63 -29.12
N ARG A 512 -21.65 6.49 -29.76
CA ARG A 512 -22.96 6.88 -29.24
C ARG A 512 -23.91 5.70 -29.13
N SER A 513 -23.98 4.84 -30.15
CA SER A 513 -24.86 3.67 -30.12
C SER A 513 -24.45 2.63 -29.07
N ARG A 514 -23.17 2.61 -28.66
CA ARG A 514 -22.65 1.74 -27.60
C ARG A 514 -22.78 2.33 -26.19
N GLY A 515 -23.32 3.53 -26.03
CA GLY A 515 -23.48 4.18 -24.72
C GLY A 515 -22.16 4.61 -24.07
N VAL A 516 -21.07 4.67 -24.84
CA VAL A 516 -19.73 5.03 -24.38
C VAL A 516 -19.70 6.51 -23.95
N ARG A 517 -19.42 6.77 -22.66
CA ARG A 517 -19.29 8.12 -22.09
C ARG A 517 -17.83 8.45 -21.76
N LYS A 518 -17.40 9.66 -22.10
CA LYS A 518 -16.07 10.19 -21.74
C LYS A 518 -16.00 10.39 -20.23
N LEU A 519 -14.93 9.92 -19.57
CA LEU A 519 -14.68 10.27 -18.17
C LEU A 519 -14.49 11.79 -18.04
N PRO A 520 -15.20 12.46 -17.11
CA PRO A 520 -14.99 13.88 -16.88
C PRO A 520 -13.61 14.13 -16.27
N GLY A 521 -12.87 15.06 -16.87
CA GLY A 521 -11.63 15.55 -16.29
C GLY A 521 -11.94 16.44 -15.08
N MET A 522 -11.42 16.08 -13.92
CA MET A 522 -11.61 16.76 -12.65
C MET A 522 -10.29 17.36 -12.17
N SER A 523 -10.32 18.63 -11.80
CA SER A 523 -9.19 19.31 -11.13
C SER A 523 -9.56 19.66 -9.70
N SER A 524 -8.62 19.49 -8.77
CA SER A 524 -8.83 19.81 -7.37
C SER A 524 -7.71 20.67 -6.81
N ILE A 525 -8.05 21.54 -5.85
CA ILE A 525 -7.15 22.47 -5.17
C ILE A 525 -7.48 22.53 -3.69
N TYR A 526 -6.45 22.61 -2.84
CA TYR A 526 -6.61 22.71 -1.40
C TYR A 526 -6.44 24.16 -0.94
N VAL A 527 -7.50 24.78 -0.44
CA VAL A 527 -7.49 26.17 0.07
C VAL A 527 -8.35 26.26 1.32
N GLY A 528 -7.93 27.06 2.31
CA GLY A 528 -8.73 27.31 3.51
C GLY A 528 -9.05 26.06 4.36
N GLY A 529 -8.23 25.02 4.26
CA GLY A 529 -8.44 23.76 4.98
C GLY A 529 -9.34 22.74 4.26
N GLN A 530 -9.88 23.07 3.08
CA GLN A 530 -10.82 22.23 2.33
C GLN A 530 -10.31 21.91 0.92
N ILE A 531 -10.73 20.75 0.39
CA ILE A 531 -10.49 20.36 -1.01
C ILE A 531 -11.67 20.83 -1.85
N HIS A 532 -11.39 21.68 -2.85
CA HIS A 532 -12.35 22.16 -3.83
C HIS A 532 -12.13 21.43 -5.15
N CYS A 533 -13.18 20.84 -5.70
CA CYS A 533 -13.13 20.08 -6.95
C CYS A 533 -13.92 20.79 -8.03
N PHE A 534 -13.42 20.74 -9.27
CA PHE A 534 -14.02 21.38 -10.42
C PHE A 534 -14.12 20.37 -11.57
N SER A 535 -15.29 20.29 -12.19
CA SER A 535 -15.49 19.64 -13.49
C SER A 535 -15.54 20.70 -14.61
N ALA A 536 -15.39 20.28 -15.87
CA ALA A 536 -15.52 21.23 -16.98
C ALA A 536 -16.96 21.76 -17.05
N GLY A 537 -17.14 23.09 -17.03
CA GLY A 537 -18.45 23.72 -17.03
C GLY A 537 -19.21 23.67 -15.69
N ASP A 538 -18.56 23.26 -14.60
CA ASP A 538 -19.18 23.12 -13.28
C ASP A 538 -19.65 24.46 -12.70
N LYS A 539 -20.91 24.50 -12.24
CA LYS A 539 -21.49 25.66 -11.54
C LYS A 539 -21.96 25.34 -10.11
N LEU A 540 -21.70 24.14 -9.61
CA LEU A 540 -22.14 23.68 -8.29
C LEU A 540 -21.35 24.32 -7.13
N HIS A 541 -20.18 24.91 -7.41
CA HIS A 541 -19.36 25.54 -6.38
C HIS A 541 -20.08 26.78 -5.78
N PRO A 542 -20.06 26.98 -4.44
CA PRO A 542 -20.73 28.12 -3.80
C PRO A 542 -20.29 29.49 -4.34
N GLN A 543 -19.01 29.59 -4.73
CA GLN A 543 -18.39 30.79 -5.30
C GLN A 543 -18.33 30.78 -6.84
N SER A 544 -19.20 30.02 -7.50
CA SER A 544 -19.17 29.86 -8.97
C SER A 544 -19.20 31.21 -9.69
N ARG A 545 -20.04 32.15 -9.25
CA ARG A 545 -20.11 33.49 -9.86
C ARG A 545 -18.75 34.22 -9.86
N GLU A 546 -18.05 34.26 -8.73
CA GLU A 546 -16.73 34.91 -8.65
C GLU A 546 -15.68 34.19 -9.49
N ILE A 547 -15.70 32.85 -9.50
CA ILE A 547 -14.77 32.04 -10.28
C ILE A 547 -14.91 32.31 -11.78
N TYR A 548 -16.15 32.38 -12.28
CA TYR A 548 -16.40 32.67 -13.70
C TYR A 548 -16.06 34.13 -14.06
N MET A 549 -16.28 35.09 -13.16
CA MET A 549 -15.82 36.46 -13.38
C MET A 549 -14.30 36.56 -13.48
N MET A 550 -13.58 35.85 -12.59
CA MET A 550 -12.11 35.74 -12.67
C MET A 550 -11.66 34.99 -13.92
N LEU A 551 -12.40 33.97 -14.36
CA LEU A 551 -12.12 33.26 -15.60
C LEU A 551 -12.19 34.20 -16.80
N ASP A 552 -13.24 35.01 -16.92
CA ASP A 552 -13.39 35.98 -18.01
C ASP A 552 -12.24 37.00 -18.00
N GLU A 553 -11.87 37.51 -16.83
CA GLU A 553 -10.71 38.41 -16.67
C GLU A 553 -9.40 37.71 -17.09
N MET A 554 -9.18 36.48 -16.62
CA MET A 554 -7.99 35.70 -16.89
C MET A 554 -7.86 35.41 -18.39
N ILE A 555 -8.92 34.93 -19.04
CA ILE A 555 -8.94 34.64 -20.48
C ILE A 555 -8.64 35.91 -21.28
N ARG A 556 -9.24 37.06 -20.92
CA ARG A 556 -8.96 38.34 -21.56
C ARG A 556 -7.48 38.73 -21.44
N LYS A 557 -6.90 38.61 -20.24
CA LYS A 557 -5.49 38.97 -20.00
C LYS A 557 -4.52 38.04 -20.73
N ILE A 558 -4.76 36.73 -20.74
CA ILE A 558 -3.87 35.81 -21.45
C ILE A 558 -3.98 35.95 -22.97
N ARG A 559 -5.15 36.27 -23.53
CA ARG A 559 -5.31 36.59 -24.96
C ARG A 559 -4.49 37.81 -25.36
N LEU A 560 -4.52 38.88 -24.54
CA LEU A 560 -3.65 40.06 -24.74
C LEU A 560 -2.16 39.72 -24.66
N ALA A 561 -1.79 38.68 -23.92
CA ALA A 561 -0.42 38.17 -23.81
C ALA A 561 -0.05 37.15 -24.89
N GLY A 562 -0.90 36.92 -25.89
CA GLY A 562 -0.62 36.06 -27.04
C GLY A 562 -1.16 34.62 -26.94
N TYR A 563 -2.07 34.34 -26.01
CA TYR A 563 -2.75 33.03 -25.96
C TYR A 563 -3.77 32.88 -27.10
N ALA A 564 -3.64 31.81 -27.87
CA ALA A 564 -4.62 31.37 -28.86
C ALA A 564 -5.15 29.98 -28.47
N PRO A 565 -6.49 29.81 -28.35
CA PRO A 565 -7.09 28.52 -28.00
C PRO A 565 -6.87 27.47 -29.11
N ASP A 566 -6.43 26.27 -28.72
CA ASP A 566 -6.26 25.16 -29.66
C ASP A 566 -7.60 24.46 -29.95
N THR A 567 -8.35 25.03 -30.88
CA THR A 567 -9.66 24.52 -31.33
C THR A 567 -9.57 23.26 -32.18
N ALA A 568 -8.38 22.87 -32.66
CA ALA A 568 -8.20 21.63 -33.42
C ALA A 568 -8.36 20.38 -32.54
N CYS A 569 -8.10 20.51 -31.24
CA CYS A 569 -8.20 19.44 -30.26
C CYS A 569 -9.59 19.28 -29.62
N GLN A 570 -10.53 20.19 -29.87
CA GLN A 570 -11.84 20.15 -29.22
C GLN A 570 -12.99 19.70 -30.12
N MET A 571 -13.79 18.78 -29.59
CA MET A 571 -15.02 18.29 -30.20
C MET A 571 -16.22 18.53 -29.31
N VAL A 572 -17.34 18.82 -29.97
CA VAL A 572 -18.72 19.04 -29.51
C VAL A 572 -19.05 18.25 -28.23
N SER A 573 -19.13 18.95 -27.11
CA SER A 573 -19.84 18.47 -25.92
C SER A 573 -21.26 18.99 -25.98
N GLY A 574 -22.19 18.15 -26.41
CA GLY A 574 -23.61 18.47 -26.43
C GLY A 574 -24.40 17.19 -26.65
N PHE A 575 -24.79 16.54 -25.55
CA PHE A 575 -26.08 15.90 -25.51
C PHE A 575 -27.08 17.06 -25.64
N ASP A 576 -27.61 17.27 -26.85
CA ASP A 576 -28.93 17.82 -27.16
C ASP A 576 -28.92 18.42 -28.57
N GLY A 577 -29.84 17.93 -29.40
CA GLY A 577 -30.36 18.68 -30.54
C GLY A 577 -29.58 18.56 -31.85
N GLU A 578 -30.26 18.00 -32.84
CA GLU A 578 -29.95 18.10 -34.26
C GLU A 578 -29.83 19.56 -34.71
N HIS A 579 -28.63 20.13 -34.80
CA HIS A 579 -28.41 21.31 -35.65
C HIS A 579 -27.04 21.30 -36.33
N TYR A 580 -27.09 21.54 -37.64
CA TYR A 580 -25.96 21.72 -38.54
C TYR A 580 -25.09 22.91 -38.10
N GLY A 581 -23.78 22.70 -37.99
CA GLY A 581 -22.77 23.76 -37.99
C GLY A 581 -22.62 24.57 -36.70
N TYR A 582 -21.91 24.03 -35.70
CA TYR A 582 -21.47 24.81 -34.54
C TYR A 582 -20.33 25.78 -34.90
N GLY A 583 -20.47 27.05 -34.52
CA GLY A 583 -19.50 28.11 -34.76
C GLY A 583 -18.17 27.92 -33.99
N GLN A 584 -17.11 28.55 -34.48
CA GLN A 584 -15.78 28.53 -33.87
C GLN A 584 -15.79 29.04 -32.41
N GLU A 585 -16.66 30.00 -32.10
CA GLU A 585 -16.76 30.66 -30.79
C GLU A 585 -17.21 29.71 -29.66
N GLU A 586 -18.10 28.76 -29.93
CA GLU A 586 -18.57 27.81 -28.91
C GLU A 586 -17.50 26.78 -28.53
N LYS A 587 -16.66 26.40 -29.50
CA LYS A 587 -15.48 25.55 -29.24
C LYS A 587 -14.47 26.29 -28.38
N GLU A 588 -14.24 27.57 -28.62
CA GLU A 588 -13.37 28.35 -27.74
C GLU A 588 -13.93 28.45 -26.31
N GLN A 589 -15.24 28.66 -26.17
CA GLN A 589 -15.90 28.77 -24.88
C GLN A 589 -15.79 27.49 -24.04
N ALA A 590 -15.89 26.32 -24.68
CA ALA A 590 -15.71 25.05 -24.01
C ALA A 590 -14.25 24.81 -23.57
N LEU A 591 -13.24 25.38 -24.25
CA LEU A 591 -11.84 25.32 -23.80
C LEU A 591 -11.60 26.18 -22.56
N PHE A 592 -12.27 27.33 -22.46
CA PHE A 592 -12.12 28.23 -21.32
C PHE A 592 -12.67 27.64 -20.03
N SER A 593 -13.72 26.82 -20.12
CA SER A 593 -14.37 26.19 -18.97
C SER A 593 -13.72 24.89 -18.49
N HIS A 594 -12.50 24.55 -18.95
CA HIS A 594 -11.77 23.38 -18.46
C HIS A 594 -11.49 23.47 -16.95
N SER A 595 -11.58 22.32 -16.27
CA SER A 595 -11.45 22.21 -14.82
C SER A 595 -10.17 22.83 -14.26
N GLU A 596 -9.06 22.76 -15.01
CA GLU A 596 -7.74 23.26 -14.63
C GLU A 596 -7.77 24.79 -14.52
N LYS A 597 -8.43 25.46 -15.48
CA LYS A 597 -8.60 26.91 -15.50
C LYS A 597 -9.50 27.37 -14.36
N LEU A 598 -10.59 26.66 -14.10
CA LEU A 598 -11.48 26.93 -12.97
C LEU A 598 -10.75 26.81 -11.63
N ALA A 599 -9.95 25.76 -11.44
CA ALA A 599 -9.15 25.56 -10.24
C ALA A 599 -8.09 26.66 -10.04
N VAL A 600 -7.44 27.11 -11.11
CA VAL A 600 -6.52 28.26 -11.06
C VAL A 600 -7.26 29.54 -10.70
N CYS A 601 -8.40 29.84 -11.32
CA CYS A 601 -9.20 31.03 -11.00
C CYS A 601 -9.60 31.06 -9.53
N PHE A 602 -10.10 29.94 -9.01
CA PHE A 602 -10.40 29.84 -7.58
C PHE A 602 -9.15 30.04 -6.71
N GLY A 603 -8.00 29.44 -7.09
CA GLY A 603 -6.73 29.66 -6.41
C GLY A 603 -6.29 31.13 -6.40
N LEU A 604 -6.46 31.85 -7.51
CA LEU A 604 -6.12 33.27 -7.64
C LEU A 604 -7.01 34.18 -6.79
N ILE A 605 -8.30 33.85 -6.65
CA ILE A 605 -9.23 34.60 -5.78
C ILE A 605 -8.93 34.33 -4.31
N SER A 606 -8.70 33.06 -3.95
CA SER A 606 -8.73 32.61 -2.57
C SER A 606 -7.37 32.62 -1.87
N THR A 607 -6.28 33.00 -2.56
CA THR A 607 -4.92 33.01 -1.98
C THR A 607 -4.17 34.32 -2.25
N GLN A 608 -3.27 34.70 -1.33
CA GLN A 608 -2.48 35.94 -1.43
C GLN A 608 -1.58 35.95 -2.67
N ALA A 609 -1.29 37.13 -3.24
CA ALA A 609 -0.34 37.31 -4.34
C ALA A 609 1.05 36.67 -4.04
N GLY A 610 1.73 36.13 -5.05
CA GLY A 610 2.97 35.34 -4.91
C GLY A 610 2.90 33.87 -4.45
N MET A 611 1.87 33.40 -3.74
CA MET A 611 1.82 32.04 -3.14
C MET A 611 1.63 30.88 -4.15
N PRO A 612 2.54 29.89 -4.29
CA PRO A 612 2.37 28.83 -5.30
C PRO A 612 1.01 28.10 -5.23
N LEU A 613 0.38 27.89 -6.39
CA LEU A 613 -0.88 27.14 -6.51
C LEU A 613 -0.59 25.66 -6.77
N TYR A 614 -1.21 24.76 -6.02
CA TYR A 614 -1.06 23.31 -6.18
C TYR A 614 -2.39 22.69 -6.63
N ILE A 615 -2.43 22.17 -7.85
CA ILE A 615 -3.63 21.61 -8.47
C ILE A 615 -3.37 20.15 -8.82
N PHE A 616 -4.37 19.30 -8.56
CA PHE A 616 -4.33 17.88 -8.86
C PHE A 616 -5.37 17.54 -9.91
N LYS A 617 -4.94 16.91 -11.00
CA LYS A 617 -5.78 16.49 -12.13
C LYS A 617 -5.81 14.97 -12.19
N ASN A 618 -7.01 14.40 -12.34
CA ASN A 618 -7.20 12.95 -12.46
C ASN A 618 -6.77 12.39 -13.83
N LEU A 619 -6.79 13.22 -14.87
CA LEU A 619 -6.36 12.90 -16.24
C LEU A 619 -5.05 13.63 -16.59
N ARG A 620 -4.48 13.29 -17.74
CA ARG A 620 -3.37 14.06 -18.32
C ARG A 620 -3.85 15.46 -18.70
N ILE A 621 -3.05 16.49 -18.41
CA ILE A 621 -3.37 17.87 -18.80
C ILE A 621 -3.45 17.97 -20.33
N CYS A 622 -4.40 18.72 -20.90
CA CYS A 622 -4.50 18.89 -22.35
C CYS A 622 -3.51 19.96 -22.86
N GLN A 623 -3.18 19.92 -24.17
CA GLN A 623 -2.22 20.84 -24.79
C GLN A 623 -2.61 22.31 -24.61
N ASP A 624 -3.91 22.61 -24.76
CA ASP A 624 -4.46 23.94 -24.58
C ASP A 624 -4.30 24.44 -23.13
N CYS A 625 -4.71 23.62 -22.15
CA CYS A 625 -4.52 23.96 -20.74
C CYS A 625 -3.04 24.15 -20.41
N HIS A 626 -2.16 23.23 -20.83
CA HIS A 626 -0.71 23.37 -20.61
C HIS A 626 -0.15 24.70 -21.16
N SER A 627 -0.53 25.06 -22.39
CA SER A 627 -0.12 26.32 -23.02
C SER A 627 -0.70 27.54 -22.31
N SER A 628 -1.96 27.48 -21.90
CA SER A 628 -2.61 28.56 -21.15
C SER A 628 -1.92 28.78 -19.79
N MET A 629 -1.55 27.71 -19.07
CA MET A 629 -0.94 27.81 -17.74
C MET A 629 0.46 28.45 -17.77
N LYS A 630 1.23 28.22 -18.86
CA LYS A 630 2.47 28.97 -19.10
C LYS A 630 2.19 30.47 -19.09
N ILE A 631 1.23 30.92 -19.88
CA ILE A 631 0.91 32.35 -20.02
C ILE A 631 0.31 32.90 -18.71
N VAL A 632 -0.59 32.17 -18.06
CA VAL A 632 -1.15 32.57 -16.76
C VAL A 632 -0.04 32.78 -15.72
N SER A 633 0.93 31.85 -15.64
CA SER A 633 2.06 31.96 -14.70
C SER A 633 2.89 33.24 -14.91
N LYS A 634 2.99 33.71 -16.17
CA LYS A 634 3.69 34.95 -16.54
C LYS A 634 2.84 36.18 -16.21
N VAL A 635 1.58 36.20 -16.64
CA VAL A 635 0.66 37.34 -16.51
C VAL A 635 0.37 37.66 -15.05
N TYR A 636 0.14 36.64 -14.23
CA TYR A 636 -0.19 36.79 -12.81
C TYR A 636 1.04 36.70 -11.89
N ASN A 637 2.24 36.57 -12.46
CA ASN A 637 3.50 36.36 -11.73
C ASN A 637 3.35 35.31 -10.62
N ARG A 638 2.90 34.11 -11.03
CA ARG A 638 2.44 33.08 -10.11
C ARG A 638 3.04 31.73 -10.47
N GLU A 639 3.63 31.05 -9.50
CA GLU A 639 4.00 29.65 -9.67
C GLU A 639 2.74 28.78 -9.60
N ILE A 640 2.51 27.98 -10.65
CA ILE A 640 1.38 27.05 -10.73
C ILE A 640 1.96 25.65 -10.88
N VAL A 641 1.64 24.76 -9.95
CA VAL A 641 2.08 23.37 -9.94
C VAL A 641 0.88 22.50 -10.18
N ILE A 642 0.84 21.84 -11.34
CA ILE A 642 -0.22 20.88 -11.69
C ILE A 642 0.38 19.48 -11.66
N ARG A 643 -0.15 18.61 -10.79
CA ARG A 643 0.11 17.17 -10.85
C ARG A 643 -0.98 16.54 -11.71
N ASP A 644 -0.60 15.96 -12.84
CA ASP A 644 -1.47 15.08 -13.60
C ASP A 644 -1.29 13.61 -13.18
N ARG A 645 -1.89 12.67 -13.91
CA ARG A 645 -1.80 11.23 -13.62
C ARG A 645 -0.35 10.71 -13.54
N ASN A 646 0.57 11.31 -14.31
CA ASN A 646 1.90 10.75 -14.55
C ASN A 646 3.03 11.61 -13.96
N ARG A 647 2.89 12.94 -13.95
CA ARG A 647 3.97 13.86 -13.58
C ARG A 647 3.49 15.20 -13.02
N PHE A 648 4.46 15.98 -12.56
CA PHE A 648 4.29 17.38 -12.20
C PHE A 648 4.68 18.30 -13.34
N HIS A 649 3.86 19.32 -13.54
CA HIS A 649 4.10 20.46 -14.41
C HIS A 649 4.21 21.69 -13.51
N ARG A 650 5.42 22.27 -13.42
CA ARG A 650 5.65 23.51 -12.68
C ARG A 650 5.75 24.65 -13.68
N PHE A 651 4.73 25.48 -13.72
CA PHE A 651 4.66 26.67 -14.56
C PHE A 651 5.20 27.87 -13.80
N LYS A 652 6.24 28.50 -14.34
CA LYS A 652 6.88 29.68 -13.77
C LYS A 652 7.34 30.61 -14.87
N LEU A 653 6.91 31.88 -14.81
CA LEU A 653 7.32 32.95 -15.72
C LEU A 653 7.18 32.60 -17.21
N GLY A 654 6.16 31.83 -17.60
CA GLY A 654 5.94 31.46 -19.00
C GLY A 654 6.57 30.15 -19.44
N SER A 655 7.31 29.48 -18.56
CA SER A 655 7.96 28.19 -18.83
C SER A 655 7.34 27.07 -18.01
N CYS A 656 7.44 25.83 -18.48
CA CYS A 656 7.06 24.63 -17.72
C CYS A 656 8.29 23.76 -17.47
N SER A 657 8.36 23.10 -16.31
CA SER A 657 9.42 22.15 -15.96
C SER A 657 9.55 20.93 -16.88
N CYS A 658 8.58 20.67 -17.76
CA CYS A 658 8.65 19.60 -18.74
C CYS A 658 9.37 20.01 -20.04
N PHE A 659 9.71 21.30 -20.24
CA PHE A 659 10.30 21.81 -21.49
C PHE A 659 9.48 21.48 -22.75
N ASP A 660 8.14 21.42 -22.61
CA ASP A 660 7.21 21.00 -23.66
C ASP A 660 7.45 19.56 -24.18
N TYR A 661 8.24 18.78 -23.45
CA TYR A 661 8.45 17.34 -23.65
C TYR A 661 7.63 16.56 -22.62
N TRP A 662 6.37 16.26 -22.94
CA TRP A 662 5.48 15.52 -22.03
C TRP A 662 4.55 14.58 -22.74
#